data_AF-A0A7J5A600-F1
#
_entry.id   AF-A0A7J5A600-F1
#
_cell.length_a   1.000
_cell.length_b   1.000
_cell.length_c   1.000
_cell.angle_alpha   90.00
_cell.angle_beta   90.00
_cell.angle_gamma   90.00
#
_symmetry.space_group_name_H-M   'P 1'
#
loop_
_entity.id
_entity.type
_entity.pdbx_description
1 polymer ?
#
loop_
_entity_poly.entity_id
_entity_poly.type
_entity_poly.pdbx_seq_one_letter_code
_entity_poly.pdbx_strand_id
1 'polypeptide(L)'
;MGLLGLSLTATGLAFGSSATAAPQPKLPTAAPSVAEPAHVDHDLPNPLEDKRRALRQEGLSDVLSGRAKPQKVNGSTVVKVGKTQAEGAAARSTRANAATQTEDQYVELSREKTDRIFVILAEFGNERHPSYPDQDTDPDTAGPTRFDGPLHNEIPQPNRAVDNSTVWQADYNADYYRKLYFGTNPGDESVKQYYEAQSSGRYSVDGTVTDWVKVKYNEARYGRSGGYPCASNVCTNTWALVRDAANQWVADQKAAGRTDAQITADLKAMDQWDRYDHDGDANFNEPDGYIDHFQIVHSGGDEADGDPHQGEDAIWSHRWYAFASDQNSTGPVGNLAGGTQIGNTGIWIGDYTIQPENGGRSVFYHEYAHDLGLPDDYNVTSGGDNNNEHWTLMAQSRLGAKTDAGIGDRGGDLGAWNKLQLGWLDYEVVVAGQKRTMTLGPQEYNSDEAQAVVVVLPKRDYTFEHGAPFEGSKQFFSGNADDLNSTMTRTLDFTGKSSAALSMKGRYNIEADYDYLFFEASLDGGQSWVTLPGTANGQPLKEISAGRYALDGSSGGEWVDVNIPMDVAAGKVAQFRLRYQTDGGVSEGGFYGDAITVTADGQTVLSDGAETGAAGWTLAGGFETAEKSYTKAYDNYYIAGTRQYISYDKYLKTGPYFFGYSNTRPDYVDHYAYQEGLLISYWNTRWADNDTFAHPGEGRNLIIDAHPRPIYNLTGQPWRSRVQVYDAPFSLKKADSFTLHLNSQPQYIRGQAAQPLFDDTQQYWFPELPNHGVKLPATGTKIKVLEKDGNNTKIRIS
;
A
#
# COMPACT_ATOMS: atom_id res chain seq x y z
N MET A 1 -33.24 52.45 -51.49
CA MET A 1 -34.07 53.41 -50.73
C MET A 1 -33.44 53.68 -49.37
N GLY A 2 -32.73 54.80 -49.23
CA GLY A 2 -32.49 55.55 -47.96
C GLY A 2 -31.48 54.93 -46.97
N LEU A 3 -30.21 55.34 -46.80
CA LEU A 3 -29.57 56.66 -46.61
C LEU A 3 -29.88 57.34 -45.26
N LEU A 4 -28.79 57.65 -44.53
CA LEU A 4 -28.59 58.43 -43.27
C LEU A 4 -28.50 57.58 -41.97
N GLY A 5 -27.46 57.69 -41.12
CA GLY A 5 -26.28 58.56 -41.07
C GLY A 5 -25.40 58.26 -39.84
N LEU A 6 -24.13 58.70 -39.92
CA LEU A 6 -23.10 59.05 -38.91
C LEU A 6 -23.49 58.99 -37.41
N SER A 7 -22.65 58.77 -36.40
CA SER A 7 -21.20 58.53 -36.18
C SER A 7 -21.01 58.54 -34.65
N LEU A 8 -20.09 57.74 -34.07
CA LEU A 8 -19.06 58.19 -33.10
C LEU A 8 -18.35 56.99 -32.45
N THR A 9 -17.04 57.11 -32.37
CA THR A 9 -16.06 56.25 -31.71
C THR A 9 -16.21 56.22 -30.18
N ALA A 10 -16.10 55.04 -29.58
CA ALA A 10 -15.64 54.86 -28.21
C ALA A 10 -14.80 53.58 -28.11
N THR A 11 -13.52 53.76 -27.78
CA THR A 11 -12.58 52.73 -27.33
C THR A 11 -13.12 52.03 -26.08
N GLY A 12 -13.43 50.74 -26.19
CA GLY A 12 -13.76 49.86 -25.08
C GLY A 12 -12.68 48.81 -24.90
N LEU A 13 -12.05 48.82 -23.73
CA LEU A 13 -11.16 47.78 -23.21
C LEU A 13 -11.89 46.42 -23.23
N ALA A 14 -11.34 45.45 -23.94
CA ALA A 14 -11.81 44.07 -23.86
C ALA A 14 -11.32 43.47 -22.53
N PHE A 15 -12.26 43.24 -21.60
CA PHE A 15 -12.04 42.34 -20.48
C PHE A 15 -11.86 40.92 -21.04
N GLY A 16 -10.66 40.38 -20.92
CA GLY A 16 -10.42 38.95 -21.12
C GLY A 16 -11.20 38.18 -20.07
N SER A 17 -12.16 37.38 -20.52
CA SER A 17 -12.88 36.42 -19.68
C SER A 17 -11.88 35.49 -18.99
N SER A 18 -11.82 35.56 -17.66
CA SER A 18 -11.15 34.58 -16.81
C SER A 18 -11.65 33.18 -17.21
N ALA A 19 -10.74 32.30 -17.60
CA ALA A 19 -11.06 30.92 -17.86
C ALA A 19 -11.51 30.29 -16.54
N THR A 20 -12.82 30.09 -16.38
CA THR A 20 -13.37 29.19 -15.37
C THR A 20 -12.81 27.81 -15.64
N ALA A 21 -12.11 27.23 -14.65
CA ALA A 21 -11.69 25.84 -14.67
C ALA A 21 -12.87 24.96 -15.10
N ALA A 22 -12.63 24.06 -16.05
CA ALA A 22 -13.63 23.09 -16.45
C ALA A 22 -14.08 22.30 -15.20
N PRO A 23 -15.39 22.09 -15.00
CA PRO A 23 -15.85 21.24 -13.90
C PRO A 23 -15.17 19.88 -14.02
N GLN A 24 -14.62 19.40 -12.90
CA GLN A 24 -14.13 18.02 -12.76
C GLN A 24 -15.20 17.08 -13.36
N PRO A 25 -14.85 16.19 -14.31
CA PRO A 25 -15.80 15.23 -14.83
C PRO A 25 -16.35 14.44 -13.66
N LYS A 26 -17.68 14.40 -13.52
CA LYS A 26 -18.33 13.47 -12.58
C LYS A 26 -17.83 12.07 -12.92
N LEU A 27 -17.24 11.40 -11.93
CA LEU A 27 -16.90 9.98 -12.04
C LEU A 27 -18.13 9.24 -12.58
N PRO A 28 -17.99 8.44 -13.66
CA PRO A 28 -19.08 7.59 -14.11
C PRO A 28 -19.49 6.68 -12.96
N THR A 29 -20.80 6.56 -12.74
CA THR A 29 -21.36 5.61 -11.77
C THR A 29 -20.83 4.22 -12.08
N ALA A 30 -20.30 3.54 -11.07
CA ALA A 30 -19.88 2.14 -11.18
C ALA A 30 -20.98 1.31 -11.87
N ALA A 31 -20.57 0.37 -12.72
CA ALA A 31 -21.52 -0.54 -13.37
C ALA A 31 -22.42 -1.19 -12.30
N PRO A 32 -23.75 -1.27 -12.50
CA PRO A 32 -24.66 -1.72 -11.46
C PRO A 32 -24.40 -3.19 -11.13
N SER A 33 -23.84 -3.45 -9.94
CA SER A 33 -23.94 -4.72 -9.21
C SER A 33 -24.00 -4.42 -7.72
N VAL A 34 -25.02 -4.93 -7.03
CA VAL A 34 -24.97 -5.21 -5.59
C VAL A 34 -25.28 -6.70 -5.42
N ALA A 35 -24.60 -7.48 -4.59
CA ALA A 35 -23.63 -7.13 -3.53
C ALA A 35 -22.44 -8.10 -3.55
N GLU A 36 -21.26 -7.60 -3.91
CA GLU A 36 -20.04 -7.98 -3.23
C GLU A 36 -19.59 -6.67 -2.58
N PRO A 37 -19.31 -6.63 -1.27
CA PRO A 37 -18.80 -5.41 -0.64
C PRO A 37 -17.61 -4.87 -1.41
N ALA A 38 -17.47 -3.54 -1.43
CA ALA A 38 -16.32 -2.94 -2.08
C ALA A 38 -15.06 -3.53 -1.46
N HIS A 39 -14.09 -3.94 -2.29
CA HIS A 39 -12.76 -4.26 -1.79
C HIS A 39 -12.25 -3.03 -1.03
N VAL A 40 -11.95 -3.19 0.25
CA VAL A 40 -11.27 -2.20 1.07
C VAL A 40 -9.86 -2.72 1.35
N ASP A 41 -8.98 -1.84 1.78
CA ASP A 41 -7.61 -2.23 2.10
C ASP A 41 -7.58 -3.34 3.15
N HIS A 42 -7.08 -4.54 2.78
CA HIS A 42 -6.86 -5.61 3.73
C HIS A 42 -5.47 -5.51 4.34
N ASP A 43 -4.59 -4.67 3.80
CA ASP A 43 -3.23 -4.45 4.26
C ASP A 43 -3.08 -3.06 4.85
N LEU A 44 -3.49 -2.93 6.12
CA LEU A 44 -3.62 -1.63 6.76
C LEU A 44 -2.27 -0.91 6.95
N PRO A 45 -2.28 0.44 6.92
CA PRO A 45 -1.05 1.24 6.96
C PRO A 45 -0.12 0.87 8.12
N ASN A 46 1.15 0.61 7.77
CA ASN A 46 2.24 0.32 8.68
C ASN A 46 3.53 0.97 8.12
N PRO A 47 4.05 2.04 8.73
CA PRO A 47 5.24 2.74 8.24
C PRO A 47 6.48 1.85 8.05
N LEU A 48 6.68 0.84 8.92
CA LEU A 48 7.81 -0.08 8.81
C LEU A 48 7.70 -0.94 7.55
N GLU A 49 6.49 -1.42 7.25
CA GLU A 49 6.24 -2.24 6.07
C GLU A 49 6.23 -1.41 4.77
N ASP A 50 5.67 -0.21 4.80
CA ASP A 50 5.71 0.71 3.67
C ASP A 50 7.15 1.06 3.28
N LYS A 51 7.99 1.33 4.28
CA LYS A 51 9.44 1.51 4.09
C LYS A 51 10.08 0.25 3.51
N ARG A 52 9.82 -0.93 4.08
CA ARG A 52 10.36 -2.22 3.58
C ARG A 52 10.02 -2.45 2.10
N ARG A 53 8.78 -2.18 1.69
CA ARG A 53 8.33 -2.31 0.29
C ARG A 53 8.97 -1.30 -0.64
N ALA A 54 9.09 -0.04 -0.21
CA ALA A 54 9.77 1.00 -0.97
C ALA A 54 11.24 0.62 -1.23
N LEU A 55 11.95 0.16 -0.19
CA LEU A 55 13.33 -0.32 -0.31
C LEU A 55 13.40 -1.56 -1.22
N ARG A 56 12.46 -2.49 -1.11
CA ARG A 56 12.43 -3.70 -1.96
C ARG A 56 12.21 -3.34 -3.43
N GLN A 57 11.29 -2.40 -3.72
CA GLN A 57 11.07 -1.88 -5.06
C GLN A 57 12.36 -1.26 -5.62
N GLU A 58 13.03 -0.40 -4.87
CA GLU A 58 14.31 0.20 -5.26
C GLU A 58 15.38 -0.87 -5.52
N GLY A 59 15.57 -1.79 -4.57
CA GLY A 59 16.56 -2.86 -4.67
C GLY A 59 16.33 -3.77 -5.87
N LEU A 60 15.09 -4.17 -6.12
CA LEU A 60 14.75 -4.99 -7.27
C LEU A 60 14.92 -4.24 -8.59
N SER A 61 14.51 -2.97 -8.66
CA SER A 61 14.73 -2.12 -9.83
C SER A 61 16.21 -1.97 -10.15
N ASP A 62 17.04 -1.77 -9.14
CA ASP A 62 18.49 -1.67 -9.29
C ASP A 62 19.12 -2.98 -9.75
N VAL A 63 18.66 -4.13 -9.26
CA VAL A 63 19.14 -5.44 -9.74
C VAL A 63 18.73 -5.68 -11.19
N LEU A 64 17.46 -5.45 -11.55
CA LEU A 64 16.94 -5.66 -12.91
C LEU A 64 17.62 -4.75 -13.94
N SER A 65 17.93 -3.52 -13.56
CA SER A 65 18.66 -2.56 -14.41
C SER A 65 20.18 -2.71 -14.34
N GLY A 66 20.70 -3.67 -13.56
CA GLY A 66 22.14 -3.93 -13.43
C GLY A 66 22.94 -2.86 -12.67
N ARG A 67 22.26 -2.01 -11.89
CA ARG A 67 22.85 -0.95 -11.04
C ARG A 67 23.35 -1.50 -9.70
N ALA A 68 22.72 -2.56 -9.19
CA ALA A 68 23.14 -3.27 -7.99
C ALA A 68 23.33 -4.77 -8.25
N LYS A 69 24.05 -5.44 -7.34
CA LYS A 69 24.19 -6.89 -7.34
C LYS A 69 23.71 -7.45 -6.00
N PRO A 70 22.82 -8.45 -6.01
CA PRO A 70 22.42 -9.11 -4.78
C PRO A 70 23.59 -9.93 -4.21
N GLN A 71 23.58 -10.13 -2.89
CA GLN A 71 24.53 -10.97 -2.17
C GLN A 71 23.80 -11.89 -1.18
N LYS A 72 24.46 -12.96 -0.75
CA LYS A 72 23.93 -13.86 0.27
C LYS A 72 24.48 -13.49 1.65
N VAL A 73 23.59 -13.24 2.60
CA VAL A 73 23.91 -13.01 4.02
C VAL A 73 23.05 -13.96 4.83
N ASN A 74 23.69 -14.86 5.59
CA ASN A 74 23.06 -15.84 6.48
C ASN A 74 21.85 -16.60 5.89
N GLY A 75 21.85 -16.91 4.59
CA GLY A 75 20.80 -17.66 3.89
C GLY A 75 19.86 -16.78 3.05
N SER A 76 19.72 -15.52 3.42
CA SER A 76 18.90 -14.54 2.69
C SER A 76 19.66 -13.93 1.51
N THR A 77 18.95 -13.64 0.44
CA THR A 77 19.47 -12.80 -0.65
C THR A 77 19.15 -11.37 -0.32
N VAL A 78 20.16 -10.52 -0.14
CA VAL A 78 20.00 -9.11 0.21
C VAL A 78 20.65 -8.22 -0.85
N VAL A 79 20.19 -6.97 -0.95
CA VAL A 79 20.85 -5.95 -1.76
C VAL A 79 20.97 -4.66 -0.95
N LYS A 80 22.10 -3.96 -1.15
CA LYS A 80 22.30 -2.63 -0.57
C LYS A 80 21.55 -1.61 -1.41
N VAL A 81 20.67 -0.84 -0.79
CA VAL A 81 19.87 0.21 -1.44
C VAL A 81 20.33 1.62 -1.07
N GLY A 82 21.13 1.77 -0.02
CA GLY A 82 21.62 3.09 0.34
C GLY A 82 22.39 3.13 1.65
N LYS A 83 22.17 4.23 2.37
CA LYS A 83 22.67 4.45 3.72
C LYS A 83 21.58 5.06 4.59
N THR A 84 21.49 4.63 5.84
CA THR A 84 20.58 5.18 6.86
C THR A 84 21.37 5.80 8.02
N GLN A 85 20.72 6.53 8.92
CA GLN A 85 21.37 6.99 10.15
C GLN A 85 21.61 5.78 11.07
N ALA A 86 22.81 5.71 11.67
CA ALA A 86 23.13 4.62 12.59
C ALA A 86 22.31 4.70 13.88
N GLU A 87 21.72 3.58 14.30
CA GLU A 87 20.97 3.50 15.56
C GLU A 87 21.80 3.97 16.77
N GLY A 88 21.18 4.77 17.64
CA GLY A 88 21.82 5.30 18.86
C GLY A 88 22.64 6.59 18.68
N ALA A 89 22.75 7.15 17.46
CA ALA A 89 23.39 8.45 17.22
C ALA A 89 22.65 9.62 17.88
N ALA A 90 21.31 9.56 17.98
CA ALA A 90 20.48 10.59 18.59
C ALA A 90 20.72 10.77 20.10
N ALA A 91 21.16 9.72 20.81
CA ALA A 91 21.33 9.74 22.25
C ALA A 91 22.71 10.25 22.74
N ARG A 92 23.69 10.49 21.84
CA ARG A 92 25.09 10.75 22.25
C ARG A 92 25.77 12.01 21.71
N SER A 93 25.11 12.87 20.94
CA SER A 93 25.78 14.00 20.30
C SER A 93 25.36 15.38 20.85
N THR A 94 26.06 15.85 21.90
CA THR A 94 26.04 17.27 22.32
C THR A 94 27.28 18.04 21.84
N ARG A 95 27.92 17.63 20.73
CA ARG A 95 29.11 18.31 20.19
C ARG A 95 28.97 18.58 18.70
N ALA A 96 29.16 19.85 18.33
CA ALA A 96 28.96 20.47 17.02
C ALA A 96 29.92 20.02 15.89
N ASN A 97 30.38 18.76 15.87
CA ASN A 97 31.25 18.23 14.81
C ASN A 97 31.13 16.71 14.59
N ALA A 98 30.03 16.08 15.00
CA ALA A 98 29.77 14.70 14.61
C ALA A 98 29.27 14.69 13.15
N ALA A 99 30.08 14.17 12.22
CA ALA A 99 29.54 13.64 10.98
C ALA A 99 28.39 12.69 11.36
N THR A 100 27.22 12.85 10.77
CA THR A 100 26.10 11.91 10.90
C THR A 100 26.66 10.52 10.62
N GLN A 101 26.79 9.69 11.66
CA GLN A 101 27.20 8.31 11.48
C GLN A 101 26.09 7.65 10.69
N THR A 102 26.44 7.18 9.50
CA THR A 102 25.53 6.50 8.59
C THR A 102 26.00 5.07 8.45
N GLU A 103 25.06 4.15 8.44
CA GLU A 103 25.29 2.74 8.15
C GLU A 103 24.69 2.37 6.81
N ASP A 104 25.11 1.22 6.29
CA ASP A 104 24.63 0.75 5.00
C ASP A 104 23.20 0.21 5.16
N GLN A 105 22.31 0.58 4.25
CA GLN A 105 20.91 0.14 4.30
C GLN A 105 20.70 -1.00 3.31
N TYR A 106 20.11 -2.09 3.80
CA TYR A 106 19.86 -3.30 3.05
C TYR A 106 18.37 -3.61 2.94
N VAL A 107 18.04 -4.45 1.96
CA VAL A 107 16.73 -5.07 1.86
C VAL A 107 16.88 -6.52 1.42
N GLU A 108 16.09 -7.40 2.03
CA GLU A 108 15.96 -8.79 1.59
C GLU A 108 15.20 -8.82 0.25
N LEU A 109 15.72 -9.54 -0.74
CA LEU A 109 15.07 -9.78 -2.04
C LEU A 109 14.55 -11.20 -2.18
N SER A 110 15.11 -12.17 -1.46
CA SER A 110 14.59 -13.52 -1.42
C SER A 110 14.94 -14.25 -0.14
N ARG A 111 13.98 -15.07 0.31
CA ARG A 111 14.04 -15.91 1.49
C ARG A 111 13.67 -17.33 1.11
N GLU A 112 14.55 -18.28 1.40
CA GLU A 112 14.38 -19.70 1.05
C GLU A 112 14.53 -20.56 2.32
N LYS A 113 13.46 -20.65 3.11
CA LYS A 113 13.43 -21.42 4.36
C LYS A 113 12.02 -21.86 4.73
N THR A 114 11.90 -22.48 5.89
CA THR A 114 10.62 -22.78 6.52
C THR A 114 10.41 -21.83 7.69
N ASP A 115 9.45 -20.93 7.57
CA ASP A 115 9.08 -20.02 8.65
C ASP A 115 8.05 -20.63 9.60
N ARG A 116 7.91 -20.00 10.78
CA ARG A 116 7.05 -20.46 11.86
C ARG A 116 5.84 -19.54 12.01
N ILE A 117 4.64 -20.11 11.89
CA ILE A 117 3.39 -19.38 12.12
C ILE A 117 2.83 -19.76 13.49
N PHE A 118 2.49 -18.75 14.29
CA PHE A 118 1.72 -18.92 15.51
C PHE A 118 0.27 -18.48 15.30
N VAL A 119 -0.65 -19.45 15.32
CA VAL A 119 -2.08 -19.22 15.06
C VAL A 119 -2.86 -19.39 16.35
N ILE A 120 -3.59 -18.35 16.77
CA ILE A 120 -4.56 -18.43 17.86
C ILE A 120 -5.97 -18.53 17.28
N LEU A 121 -6.72 -19.54 17.71
CA LEU A 121 -8.16 -19.63 17.47
C LEU A 121 -8.90 -18.93 18.61
N ALA A 122 -9.58 -17.83 18.33
CA ALA A 122 -10.19 -16.95 19.33
C ALA A 122 -11.72 -17.00 19.30
N GLU A 123 -12.32 -17.48 20.39
CA GLU A 123 -13.75 -17.48 20.62
C GLU A 123 -14.14 -16.33 21.55
N PHE A 124 -15.31 -15.72 21.34
CA PHE A 124 -15.75 -14.58 22.14
C PHE A 124 -16.49 -14.97 23.44
N GLY A 125 -16.46 -14.03 24.39
CA GLY A 125 -17.23 -14.07 25.62
C GLY A 125 -18.53 -13.27 25.50
N ASN A 126 -19.24 -13.12 26.62
CA ASN A 126 -20.53 -12.39 26.66
C ASN A 126 -20.47 -11.14 27.54
N GLU A 127 -19.33 -10.84 28.16
CA GLU A 127 -19.20 -9.63 28.97
C GLU A 127 -19.12 -8.41 28.06
N ARG A 128 -19.82 -7.33 28.43
CA ARG A 128 -19.80 -6.08 27.69
C ARG A 128 -18.67 -5.21 28.19
N HIS A 129 -17.86 -4.70 27.28
CA HIS A 129 -16.91 -3.65 27.66
C HIS A 129 -17.66 -2.33 27.82
N PRO A 130 -17.42 -1.52 28.88
CA PRO A 130 -18.18 -0.29 29.12
C PRO A 130 -18.19 0.72 27.96
N SER A 131 -17.10 0.77 27.18
CA SER A 131 -17.01 1.61 25.98
C SER A 131 -17.75 1.07 24.75
N TYR A 132 -18.16 -0.20 24.77
CA TYR A 132 -18.83 -0.88 23.65
C TYR A 132 -20.15 -1.48 24.16
N PRO A 133 -21.13 -0.63 24.53
CA PRO A 133 -22.45 -1.11 24.95
C PRO A 133 -23.19 -1.76 23.77
N ASP A 134 -24.25 -2.51 24.07
CA ASP A 134 -25.14 -3.09 23.07
C ASP A 134 -25.88 -1.96 22.31
N GLN A 135 -25.42 -1.62 21.11
CA GLN A 135 -25.97 -0.57 20.26
C GLN A 135 -25.57 -0.81 18.80
N ASP A 136 -26.34 -0.22 17.89
CA ASP A 136 -26.06 -0.14 16.45
C ASP A 136 -25.52 1.28 16.15
N THR A 137 -24.34 1.39 15.54
CA THR A 137 -23.60 2.65 15.39
C THR A 137 -23.41 3.12 13.96
N ASP A 138 -23.41 2.19 13.00
CA ASP A 138 -23.28 2.44 11.58
C ASP A 138 -24.66 2.33 10.90
N PRO A 139 -25.23 3.44 10.38
CA PRO A 139 -26.50 3.40 9.69
C PRO A 139 -26.46 2.69 8.32
N ASP A 140 -25.28 2.48 7.74
CA ASP A 140 -25.09 1.92 6.40
C ASP A 140 -24.79 0.40 6.42
N THR A 141 -24.39 -0.14 7.58
CA THR A 141 -24.16 -1.57 7.81
C THR A 141 -25.31 -2.16 8.63
N ALA A 142 -25.65 -3.43 8.40
CA ALA A 142 -26.68 -4.07 9.21
C ALA A 142 -26.19 -4.22 10.65
N GLY A 143 -26.96 -3.70 11.61
CA GLY A 143 -26.63 -3.86 13.03
C GLY A 143 -26.70 -5.32 13.53
N PRO A 144 -26.04 -5.63 14.66
CA PRO A 144 -26.10 -6.94 15.31
C PRO A 144 -27.54 -7.36 15.65
N THR A 145 -27.89 -8.59 15.30
CA THR A 145 -29.16 -9.22 15.74
C THR A 145 -29.05 -9.87 17.11
N ARG A 146 -27.81 -10.09 17.59
CA ARG A 146 -27.47 -10.51 18.95
C ARG A 146 -26.16 -9.84 19.38
N PHE A 147 -25.99 -9.63 20.69
CA PHE A 147 -24.79 -8.99 21.26
C PHE A 147 -23.92 -9.94 22.08
N ASP A 148 -24.36 -11.18 22.30
CA ASP A 148 -23.50 -12.19 22.89
C ASP A 148 -22.44 -12.60 21.84
N GLY A 149 -21.19 -12.79 22.28
CA GLY A 149 -20.11 -13.11 21.36
C GLY A 149 -20.38 -14.44 20.64
N PRO A 150 -20.10 -14.55 19.33
CA PRO A 150 -20.33 -15.79 18.62
C PRO A 150 -19.43 -16.88 19.21
N LEU A 151 -20.00 -18.08 19.36
CA LEU A 151 -19.19 -19.28 19.58
C LEU A 151 -18.80 -19.85 18.23
N HIS A 152 -17.70 -20.60 18.17
CA HIS A 152 -17.39 -21.35 16.95
C HIS A 152 -18.50 -22.37 16.65
N ASN A 153 -18.72 -22.67 15.37
CA ASN A 153 -19.78 -23.51 14.83
C ASN A 153 -21.20 -22.93 14.94
N GLU A 154 -21.34 -21.62 15.13
CA GLU A 154 -22.65 -20.95 15.16
C GLU A 154 -23.04 -20.24 13.84
N ILE A 155 -22.18 -20.29 12.82
CA ILE A 155 -22.49 -19.74 11.50
C ILE A 155 -23.64 -20.55 10.87
N PRO A 156 -24.78 -19.92 10.49
CA PRO A 156 -25.91 -20.63 9.91
C PRO A 156 -25.56 -21.36 8.63
N GLN A 157 -26.07 -22.59 8.47
CA GLN A 157 -25.95 -23.32 7.22
C GLN A 157 -26.67 -22.58 6.09
N PRO A 158 -25.99 -22.23 4.98
CA PRO A 158 -26.61 -21.51 3.88
C PRO A 158 -27.61 -22.38 3.11
N ASN A 159 -28.70 -21.76 2.64
CA ASN A 159 -29.68 -22.43 1.78
C ASN A 159 -29.15 -22.55 0.35
N ARG A 160 -28.61 -23.72 0.00
CA ARG A 160 -27.99 -23.99 -1.32
C ARG A 160 -28.91 -23.86 -2.53
N ALA A 161 -30.23 -23.69 -2.34
CA ALA A 161 -31.14 -23.35 -3.44
C ALA A 161 -31.01 -21.89 -3.91
N VAL A 162 -30.50 -21.00 -3.04
CA VAL A 162 -30.39 -19.56 -3.28
C VAL A 162 -29.02 -18.98 -2.99
N ASP A 163 -28.13 -19.76 -2.36
CA ASP A 163 -26.76 -19.36 -2.01
C ASP A 163 -25.76 -20.46 -2.39
N ASN A 164 -24.92 -20.16 -3.38
CA ASN A 164 -23.75 -20.98 -3.76
C ASN A 164 -22.43 -20.20 -3.60
N SER A 165 -22.44 -19.12 -2.81
CA SER A 165 -21.28 -18.27 -2.58
C SER A 165 -20.69 -18.47 -1.18
N THR A 166 -21.52 -18.67 -0.15
CA THR A 166 -21.06 -18.80 1.23
C THR A 166 -20.28 -20.09 1.48
N VAL A 167 -19.04 -19.99 1.98
CA VAL A 167 -18.26 -21.13 2.49
C VAL A 167 -18.85 -21.56 3.83
N TRP A 168 -19.12 -22.86 3.98
CA TRP A 168 -19.70 -23.41 5.20
C TRP A 168 -19.41 -24.90 5.35
N GLN A 169 -19.10 -25.32 6.58
CA GLN A 169 -19.11 -26.71 7.03
C GLN A 169 -19.67 -26.80 8.46
N ALA A 170 -19.96 -28.01 8.91
CA ALA A 170 -20.64 -28.23 10.19
C ALA A 170 -19.73 -28.15 11.42
N ASP A 171 -18.40 -28.28 11.25
CA ASP A 171 -17.45 -28.30 12.37
C ASP A 171 -16.08 -27.71 12.01
N TYR A 172 -15.80 -26.51 12.52
CA TYR A 172 -14.56 -25.74 12.49
C TYR A 172 -13.76 -25.95 13.78
N ASN A 173 -13.44 -27.20 14.09
CA ASN A 173 -12.61 -27.53 15.24
C ASN A 173 -11.12 -27.19 15.01
N ALA A 174 -10.30 -27.25 16.07
CA ALA A 174 -8.87 -26.94 15.97
C ALA A 174 -8.10 -27.85 14.99
N ASP A 175 -8.50 -29.11 14.84
CA ASP A 175 -7.85 -30.04 13.90
C ASP A 175 -8.12 -29.69 12.44
N TYR A 176 -9.29 -29.10 12.14
CA TYR A 176 -9.56 -28.52 10.83
C TYR A 176 -8.54 -27.42 10.50
N TYR A 177 -8.29 -26.48 11.41
CA TYR A 177 -7.31 -25.41 11.17
C TYR A 177 -5.86 -25.92 11.14
N ARG A 178 -5.49 -26.89 11.99
CA ARG A 178 -4.17 -27.55 11.89
C ARG A 178 -3.95 -28.15 10.51
N LYS A 179 -4.98 -28.77 9.95
CA LYS A 179 -4.95 -29.30 8.58
C LYS A 179 -4.91 -28.18 7.52
N LEU A 180 -5.72 -27.13 7.69
CA LEU A 180 -5.76 -25.97 6.80
C LEU A 180 -4.39 -25.27 6.69
N TYR A 181 -3.70 -25.08 7.80
CA TYR A 181 -2.39 -24.43 7.82
C TYR A 181 -1.26 -25.37 7.40
N PHE A 182 -1.21 -26.57 7.97
CA PHE A 182 -0.01 -27.42 7.92
C PHE A 182 -0.25 -28.84 7.38
N GLY A 183 -1.44 -29.13 6.84
CA GLY A 183 -1.74 -30.41 6.21
C GLY A 183 -0.78 -30.75 5.08
N THR A 184 -0.33 -32.01 5.01
CA THR A 184 0.65 -32.47 4.03
C THR A 184 0.14 -33.57 3.11
N ASN A 185 -1.10 -34.05 3.30
CA ASN A 185 -1.62 -35.11 2.45
C ASN A 185 -1.95 -34.55 1.06
N PRO A 186 -1.81 -35.36 -0.01
CA PRO A 186 -2.22 -34.92 -1.34
C PRO A 186 -3.68 -34.44 -1.36
N GLY A 187 -3.89 -33.20 -1.80
CA GLY A 187 -5.21 -32.58 -1.89
C GLY A 187 -5.71 -31.89 -0.63
N ASP A 188 -4.91 -31.85 0.45
CA ASP A 188 -5.22 -30.98 1.60
C ASP A 188 -5.28 -29.52 1.13
N GLU A 189 -4.37 -29.12 0.23
CA GLU A 189 -4.17 -27.74 -0.24
C GLU A 189 -4.17 -26.82 0.98
N SER A 190 -3.18 -27.04 1.85
CA SER A 190 -2.96 -26.21 3.04
C SER A 190 -2.17 -24.95 2.69
N VAL A 191 -2.09 -23.99 3.62
CA VAL A 191 -1.19 -22.82 3.50
C VAL A 191 0.23 -23.29 3.18
N LYS A 192 0.73 -24.30 3.91
CA LYS A 192 2.01 -24.95 3.62
C LYS A 192 2.15 -25.40 2.17
N GLN A 193 1.21 -26.21 1.67
CA GLN A 193 1.28 -26.74 0.31
C GLN A 193 1.14 -25.65 -0.76
N TYR A 194 0.32 -24.63 -0.50
CA TYR A 194 0.16 -23.49 -1.40
C TYR A 194 1.50 -22.77 -1.59
N TYR A 195 2.17 -22.42 -0.50
CA TYR A 195 3.44 -21.69 -0.56
C TYR A 195 4.62 -22.54 -1.05
N GLU A 196 4.61 -23.84 -0.79
CA GLU A 196 5.54 -24.78 -1.43
C GLU A 196 5.33 -24.79 -2.96
N ALA A 197 4.10 -24.77 -3.43
CA ALA A 197 3.80 -24.70 -4.87
C ALA A 197 4.22 -23.34 -5.47
N GLN A 198 3.80 -22.23 -4.86
CA GLN A 198 4.08 -20.88 -5.36
C GLN A 198 5.57 -20.55 -5.44
N SER A 199 6.35 -21.05 -4.49
CA SER A 199 7.80 -20.87 -4.43
C SER A 199 8.58 -21.94 -5.21
N SER A 200 7.91 -22.93 -5.80
CA SER A 200 8.56 -24.11 -6.40
C SER A 200 9.49 -24.84 -5.42
N GLY A 201 9.06 -24.96 -4.15
CA GLY A 201 9.74 -25.68 -3.09
C GLY A 201 10.86 -24.90 -2.38
N ARG A 202 11.07 -23.62 -2.71
CA ARG A 202 12.07 -22.77 -2.05
C ARG A 202 11.63 -22.30 -0.66
N TYR A 203 10.33 -22.21 -0.44
CA TYR A 203 9.75 -21.68 0.78
C TYR A 203 8.63 -22.60 1.27
N SER A 204 8.52 -22.74 2.59
CA SER A 204 7.46 -23.50 3.25
C SER A 204 7.12 -22.83 4.57
N VAL A 205 6.04 -23.29 5.20
CA VAL A 205 5.65 -22.88 6.55
C VAL A 205 5.43 -24.10 7.44
N ASP A 206 5.67 -23.91 8.71
CA ASP A 206 5.32 -24.84 9.79
C ASP A 206 4.91 -24.01 11.01
N GLY A 207 4.41 -24.61 12.08
CA GLY A 207 3.96 -23.80 13.21
C GLY A 207 3.02 -24.49 14.17
N THR A 208 2.23 -23.67 14.86
CA THR A 208 1.30 -24.12 15.89
C THR A 208 -0.04 -23.45 15.71
N VAL A 209 -1.10 -24.25 15.72
CA VAL A 209 -2.49 -23.79 15.88
C VAL A 209 -2.97 -24.19 17.27
N THR A 210 -3.43 -23.21 18.05
CA THR A 210 -3.96 -23.46 19.39
C THR A 210 -5.29 -24.21 19.35
N ASP A 211 -5.74 -24.71 20.49
CA ASP A 211 -7.18 -24.94 20.67
C ASP A 211 -7.89 -23.58 20.76
N TRP A 212 -9.23 -23.58 20.62
CA TRP A 212 -10.03 -22.36 20.79
C TRP A 212 -9.85 -21.77 22.19
N VAL A 213 -9.38 -20.52 22.26
CA VAL A 213 -9.27 -19.74 23.50
C VAL A 213 -10.44 -18.79 23.61
N LYS A 214 -11.07 -18.72 24.78
CA LYS A 214 -12.27 -17.90 24.97
C LYS A 214 -11.91 -16.56 25.62
N VAL A 215 -11.97 -15.47 24.86
CA VAL A 215 -11.72 -14.13 25.40
C VAL A 215 -12.89 -13.64 26.26
N LYS A 216 -12.64 -12.62 27.08
CA LYS A 216 -13.58 -12.14 28.09
C LYS A 216 -14.82 -11.45 27.50
N TYR A 217 -14.59 -10.55 26.56
CA TYR A 217 -15.63 -9.66 26.01
C TYR A 217 -16.31 -10.25 24.77
N ASN A 218 -17.47 -9.71 24.43
CA ASN A 218 -18.16 -9.96 23.16
C ASN A 218 -17.46 -9.28 21.98
N GLU A 219 -17.88 -9.63 20.77
CA GLU A 219 -17.23 -9.20 19.52
C GLU A 219 -17.25 -7.68 19.34
N ALA A 220 -18.31 -6.99 19.77
CA ALA A 220 -18.40 -5.53 19.82
C ALA A 220 -17.16 -4.82 20.39
N ARG A 221 -16.48 -5.39 21.40
CA ARG A 221 -15.26 -4.82 21.95
C ARG A 221 -14.13 -4.77 20.92
N TYR A 222 -14.09 -5.74 20.04
CA TYR A 222 -12.96 -6.03 19.18
C TYR A 222 -13.23 -5.65 17.73
N GLY A 223 -14.43 -5.90 17.21
CA GLY A 223 -14.76 -5.73 15.79
C GLY A 223 -15.48 -4.43 15.45
N ARG A 224 -16.32 -3.88 16.33
CA ARG A 224 -17.20 -2.74 16.00
C ARG A 224 -16.49 -1.63 15.21
N SER A 225 -17.02 -1.32 14.04
CA SER A 225 -16.45 -0.41 13.04
C SER A 225 -17.55 0.46 12.38
N GLY A 226 -17.24 1.21 11.31
CA GLY A 226 -18.23 1.92 10.47
C GLY A 226 -18.86 3.19 11.07
N GLY A 227 -18.93 3.30 12.39
CA GLY A 227 -19.41 4.48 13.11
C GLY A 227 -18.57 4.80 14.34
N TYR A 228 -18.70 3.98 15.39
CA TYR A 228 -17.89 4.07 16.60
C TYR A 228 -17.08 2.79 16.81
N PRO A 229 -15.76 2.86 17.07
CA PRO A 229 -15.01 4.03 17.52
C PRO A 229 -14.43 4.88 16.39
N CYS A 230 -14.54 4.44 15.14
CA CYS A 230 -14.07 5.15 13.97
C CYS A 230 -14.98 4.86 12.76
N ALA A 231 -14.90 5.71 11.73
CA ALA A 231 -15.71 5.58 10.51
C ALA A 231 -15.11 4.61 9.46
N SER A 232 -13.99 3.97 9.79
CA SER A 232 -13.37 2.95 8.93
C SER A 232 -13.98 1.59 9.24
N ASN A 233 -13.94 0.67 8.28
CA ASN A 233 -14.37 -0.74 8.45
C ASN A 233 -13.40 -1.52 9.36
N VAL A 234 -12.18 -1.00 9.55
CA VAL A 234 -11.26 -1.53 10.57
C VAL A 234 -10.80 -0.39 11.47
N CYS A 235 -10.94 -0.60 12.78
CA CYS A 235 -10.56 0.35 13.82
C CYS A 235 -9.51 -0.27 14.78
N THR A 236 -8.83 0.57 15.57
CA THR A 236 -7.76 0.17 16.51
C THR A 236 -8.23 -0.71 17.67
N ASN A 237 -9.55 -0.87 17.87
CA ASN A 237 -10.12 -1.74 18.88
C ASN A 237 -9.78 -3.21 18.68
N THR A 238 -9.54 -3.65 17.44
CA THR A 238 -9.13 -5.02 17.09
C THR A 238 -7.79 -5.41 17.73
N TRP A 239 -6.87 -4.46 17.94
CA TRP A 239 -5.59 -4.73 18.63
C TRP A 239 -5.78 -5.31 20.04
N ALA A 240 -6.90 -5.00 20.70
CA ALA A 240 -7.21 -5.59 21.98
C ALA A 240 -7.50 -7.10 21.89
N LEU A 241 -8.02 -7.59 20.75
CA LEU A 241 -8.23 -9.02 20.55
C LEU A 241 -6.90 -9.76 20.45
N VAL A 242 -5.94 -9.21 19.70
CA VAL A 242 -4.57 -9.74 19.62
C VAL A 242 -3.97 -9.90 21.01
N ARG A 243 -4.02 -8.84 21.83
CA ARG A 243 -3.53 -8.86 23.22
C ARG A 243 -4.31 -9.85 24.09
N ASP A 244 -5.64 -9.77 24.09
CA ASP A 244 -6.48 -10.50 25.04
C ASP A 244 -6.50 -11.99 24.71
N ALA A 245 -6.51 -12.38 23.44
CA ALA A 245 -6.40 -13.77 23.00
C ALA A 245 -5.02 -14.37 23.33
N ALA A 246 -3.93 -13.64 23.09
CA ALA A 246 -2.58 -14.08 23.46
C ALA A 246 -2.42 -14.27 24.98
N ASN A 247 -2.95 -13.33 25.77
CA ASN A 247 -2.92 -13.43 27.24
C ASN A 247 -3.82 -14.56 27.77
N GLN A 248 -4.99 -14.76 27.15
CA GLN A 248 -5.87 -15.87 27.50
C GLN A 248 -5.21 -17.21 27.18
N TRP A 249 -4.56 -17.35 26.02
CA TRP A 249 -3.79 -18.55 25.70
C TRP A 249 -2.72 -18.85 26.74
N VAL A 250 -1.93 -17.85 27.18
CA VAL A 250 -0.95 -18.04 28.27
C VAL A 250 -1.62 -18.53 29.56
N ALA A 251 -2.75 -17.94 29.93
CA ALA A 251 -3.51 -18.35 31.11
C ALA A 251 -3.99 -19.81 31.00
N ASP A 252 -4.49 -20.21 29.84
CA ASP A 252 -4.98 -21.56 29.56
C ASP A 252 -3.82 -22.58 29.57
N GLN A 253 -2.67 -22.25 28.98
CA GLN A 253 -1.47 -23.08 29.03
C GLN A 253 -0.99 -23.29 30.49
N LYS A 254 -1.04 -22.25 31.33
CA LYS A 254 -0.72 -22.36 32.76
C LYS A 254 -1.73 -23.22 33.51
N ALA A 255 -3.02 -23.07 33.22
CA ALA A 255 -4.07 -23.91 33.78
C ALA A 255 -3.90 -25.39 33.37
N ALA A 256 -3.39 -25.64 32.17
CA ALA A 256 -2.97 -26.96 31.69
C ALA A 256 -1.65 -27.48 32.29
N GLY A 257 -1.02 -26.72 33.20
CA GLY A 257 0.17 -27.13 33.94
C GLY A 257 1.51 -26.77 33.29
N ARG A 258 1.51 -25.96 32.22
CA ARG A 258 2.76 -25.47 31.63
C ARG A 258 3.38 -24.36 32.47
N THR A 259 4.70 -24.37 32.55
CA THR A 259 5.49 -23.33 33.24
C THR A 259 5.76 -22.13 32.32
N ASP A 260 5.99 -20.95 32.91
CA ASP A 260 6.41 -19.76 32.17
C ASP A 260 7.63 -20.03 31.27
N ALA A 261 8.61 -20.79 31.77
CA ALA A 261 9.81 -21.13 31.02
C ALA A 261 9.51 -21.96 29.76
N GLN A 262 8.55 -22.89 29.82
CA GLN A 262 8.14 -23.68 28.65
C GLN A 262 7.39 -22.84 27.63
N ILE A 263 6.50 -21.95 28.09
CA ILE A 263 5.74 -21.04 27.21
C ILE A 263 6.71 -20.08 26.51
N THR A 264 7.61 -19.43 27.26
CA THR A 264 8.64 -18.54 26.69
C THR A 264 9.54 -19.28 25.70
N ALA A 265 9.92 -20.53 25.97
CA ALA A 265 10.78 -21.29 25.07
C ALA A 265 10.10 -21.58 23.72
N ASP A 266 8.82 -21.93 23.71
CA ASP A 266 8.06 -22.15 22.47
C ASP A 266 7.92 -20.85 21.66
N LEU A 267 7.58 -19.74 22.33
CA LEU A 267 7.42 -18.44 21.67
C LEU A 267 8.75 -17.94 21.09
N LYS A 268 9.87 -18.12 21.81
CA LYS A 268 11.21 -17.82 21.29
C LYS A 268 11.59 -18.63 20.06
N ALA A 269 11.01 -19.81 19.87
CA ALA A 269 11.28 -20.62 18.68
C ALA A 269 10.53 -20.08 17.43
N MET A 270 9.59 -19.16 17.62
CA MET A 270 8.79 -18.49 16.59
C MET A 270 9.31 -17.08 16.26
N ASP A 271 10.44 -16.69 16.85
CA ASP A 271 11.16 -15.43 16.64
C ASP A 271 12.54 -15.79 16.06
N GLN A 272 12.65 -15.75 14.74
CA GLN A 272 13.82 -16.10 13.95
C GLN A 272 14.05 -15.15 12.77
N TRP A 273 13.20 -14.15 12.61
CA TRP A 273 13.21 -13.21 11.50
C TRP A 273 13.19 -11.77 11.98
N ASP A 274 14.34 -11.12 11.83
CA ASP A 274 14.39 -9.66 11.78
C ASP A 274 13.80 -9.19 10.45
N ARG A 275 12.51 -8.89 10.48
CA ARG A 275 11.72 -8.48 9.32
C ARG A 275 12.19 -7.15 8.73
N TYR A 276 12.70 -6.27 9.58
CA TYR A 276 12.96 -4.86 9.27
C TYR A 276 14.45 -4.48 9.28
N ASP A 277 15.35 -5.44 9.53
CA ASP A 277 16.80 -5.21 9.68
C ASP A 277 17.04 -4.12 10.72
N HIS A 278 16.42 -4.27 11.89
CA HIS A 278 16.27 -3.19 12.87
C HIS A 278 17.62 -2.66 13.37
N ASP A 279 18.65 -3.51 13.43
CA ASP A 279 20.00 -3.15 13.85
C ASP A 279 20.97 -2.87 12.67
N GLY A 280 20.48 -2.94 11.44
CA GLY A 280 21.17 -2.51 10.22
C GLY A 280 22.38 -3.37 9.82
N ASP A 281 22.44 -4.63 10.23
CA ASP A 281 23.58 -5.52 9.97
C ASP A 281 23.43 -6.40 8.70
N ALA A 282 22.28 -6.30 8.02
CA ALA A 282 21.86 -7.07 6.84
C ALA A 282 21.50 -8.54 7.09
N ASN A 283 21.35 -8.96 8.36
CA ASN A 283 21.05 -10.32 8.77
C ASN A 283 19.58 -10.51 9.18
N PHE A 284 18.72 -10.68 8.18
CA PHE A 284 17.30 -11.03 8.34
C PHE A 284 17.05 -12.46 8.92
N ASN A 285 18.07 -13.19 9.37
CA ASN A 285 17.90 -14.53 9.96
C ASN A 285 18.36 -14.57 11.41
N GLU A 286 17.91 -13.59 12.19
CA GLU A 286 18.10 -13.51 13.62
C GLU A 286 16.84 -13.01 14.31
N PRO A 287 16.70 -13.21 15.64
CA PRO A 287 15.51 -12.78 16.36
C PRO A 287 15.50 -11.26 16.60
N ASP A 288 14.32 -10.64 16.52
CA ASP A 288 14.11 -9.21 16.77
C ASP A 288 13.22 -8.96 18.02
N GLY A 289 12.77 -10.03 18.68
CA GLY A 289 11.92 -9.99 19.86
C GLY A 289 10.41 -10.07 19.58
N TYR A 290 10.02 -10.10 18.32
CA TYR A 290 8.64 -10.27 17.86
C TYR A 290 8.42 -11.67 17.28
N ILE A 291 7.17 -12.16 17.33
CA ILE A 291 6.79 -13.39 16.62
C ILE A 291 6.88 -13.12 15.10
N ASP A 292 7.59 -13.97 14.37
CA ASP A 292 7.83 -13.82 12.92
C ASP A 292 6.54 -13.69 12.12
N HIS A 293 5.56 -14.55 12.45
CA HIS A 293 4.25 -14.64 11.79
C HIS A 293 3.17 -14.98 12.81
N PHE A 294 2.34 -14.00 13.18
CA PHE A 294 1.21 -14.20 14.08
C PHE A 294 -0.12 -14.09 13.33
N GLN A 295 -1.01 -15.06 13.54
CA GLN A 295 -2.34 -15.05 12.94
C GLN A 295 -3.41 -15.36 13.98
N ILE A 296 -4.60 -14.82 13.75
CA ILE A 296 -5.75 -15.06 14.59
C ILE A 296 -6.95 -15.44 13.73
N VAL A 297 -7.60 -16.55 14.08
CA VAL A 297 -8.89 -16.94 13.50
C VAL A 297 -9.95 -16.69 14.55
N HIS A 298 -10.90 -15.80 14.27
CA HIS A 298 -12.01 -15.53 15.20
C HIS A 298 -13.23 -16.39 14.88
N SER A 299 -14.02 -16.74 15.88
CA SER A 299 -15.33 -17.38 15.71
C SER A 299 -16.33 -16.41 15.06
N GLY A 300 -17.27 -16.91 14.26
CA GLY A 300 -18.20 -16.05 13.51
C GLY A 300 -17.73 -15.74 12.08
N GLY A 301 -18.63 -15.15 11.29
CA GLY A 301 -18.38 -14.78 9.89
C GLY A 301 -17.66 -13.45 9.75
N ASP A 302 -17.21 -13.16 8.53
CA ASP A 302 -16.57 -11.90 8.15
C ASP A 302 -17.61 -10.77 8.07
N GLU A 303 -17.23 -9.56 8.50
CA GLU A 303 -17.98 -8.35 8.19
C GLU A 303 -18.06 -8.13 6.66
N ALA A 304 -16.98 -8.46 5.94
CA ALA A 304 -16.86 -8.33 4.49
C ALA A 304 -17.82 -9.23 3.69
N ASP A 305 -18.39 -10.25 4.32
CA ASP A 305 -19.40 -11.14 3.74
C ASP A 305 -20.79 -10.94 4.38
N GLY A 306 -20.93 -9.94 5.25
CA GLY A 306 -22.18 -9.58 5.91
C GLY A 306 -22.63 -10.60 6.95
N ASP A 307 -21.85 -10.79 8.02
CA ASP A 307 -22.20 -11.71 9.10
C ASP A 307 -23.66 -11.51 9.56
N PRO A 308 -24.50 -12.56 9.53
CA PRO A 308 -25.94 -12.44 9.73
C PRO A 308 -26.34 -12.18 11.20
N HIS A 309 -25.40 -12.28 12.14
CA HIS A 309 -25.64 -12.20 13.57
C HIS A 309 -25.02 -10.98 14.22
N GLN A 310 -23.76 -10.70 13.90
CA GLN A 310 -22.94 -9.69 14.53
C GLN A 310 -22.94 -8.39 13.70
N GLY A 311 -23.21 -8.45 12.38
CA GLY A 311 -23.37 -7.25 11.58
C GLY A 311 -22.14 -6.34 11.68
N GLU A 312 -22.33 -5.05 11.97
CA GLU A 312 -21.22 -4.08 12.23
C GLU A 312 -20.26 -4.47 13.38
N ASP A 313 -20.67 -5.38 14.28
CA ASP A 313 -19.81 -5.86 15.35
C ASP A 313 -18.84 -6.96 14.88
N ALA A 314 -19.09 -7.57 13.72
CA ALA A 314 -18.21 -8.58 13.13
C ALA A 314 -16.85 -7.97 12.75
N ILE A 315 -15.80 -8.79 12.75
CA ILE A 315 -14.48 -8.33 12.31
C ILE A 315 -14.35 -8.47 10.80
N TRP A 316 -13.92 -7.40 10.13
CA TRP A 316 -13.43 -7.44 8.75
C TRP A 316 -12.04 -8.08 8.68
N SER A 317 -11.80 -9.08 7.83
CA SER A 317 -10.48 -9.72 7.68
C SER A 317 -9.38 -8.77 7.19
N HIS A 318 -8.21 -8.77 7.83
CA HIS A 318 -7.10 -7.90 7.44
C HIS A 318 -5.75 -8.35 8.01
N ARG A 319 -4.69 -7.74 7.50
CA ARG A 319 -3.34 -7.66 8.05
C ARG A 319 -3.10 -6.26 8.61
N TRP A 320 -2.44 -6.17 9.78
CA TRP A 320 -2.01 -4.90 10.36
C TRP A 320 -0.84 -5.08 11.34
N TYR A 321 -0.48 -4.00 12.04
CA TYR A 321 0.50 -3.98 13.12
C TYR A 321 -0.17 -3.51 14.41
N ALA A 322 -0.17 -4.38 15.43
CA ALA A 322 -0.82 -4.10 16.71
C ALA A 322 -0.12 -2.96 17.46
N PHE A 323 -0.89 -2.01 17.99
CA PHE A 323 -0.37 -0.88 18.77
C PHE A 323 0.76 -0.11 18.06
N ALA A 324 0.64 0.06 16.74
CA ALA A 324 1.62 0.79 15.93
C ALA A 324 1.78 2.26 16.37
N SER A 325 0.77 2.82 17.05
CA SER A 325 0.81 4.16 17.65
C SER A 325 1.83 4.30 18.79
N ASP A 326 2.32 3.18 19.33
CA ASP A 326 3.23 3.14 20.47
C ASP A 326 4.69 2.89 20.04
N GLN A 327 4.99 3.04 18.74
CA GLN A 327 6.36 3.04 18.22
C GLN A 327 7.24 4.06 18.97
N ASN A 328 8.50 3.70 19.20
CA ASN A 328 9.47 4.39 20.06
C ASN A 328 9.13 4.43 21.56
N SER A 329 8.04 3.80 22.00
CA SER A 329 7.59 3.80 23.40
C SER A 329 7.51 2.39 23.99
N THR A 330 6.95 1.42 23.25
CA THR A 330 6.77 0.03 23.70
C THR A 330 7.40 -0.97 22.73
N GLY A 331 7.69 -2.19 23.20
CA GLY A 331 8.33 -3.25 22.42
C GLY A 331 9.43 -3.99 23.20
N PRO A 332 10.10 -4.97 22.55
CA PRO A 332 11.34 -5.56 23.02
C PRO A 332 12.43 -4.53 23.36
N VAL A 333 13.29 -4.86 24.32
CA VAL A 333 14.41 -3.99 24.68
C VAL A 333 15.38 -3.89 23.50
N GLY A 334 15.56 -2.70 22.96
CA GLY A 334 16.42 -2.44 21.79
C GLY A 334 15.65 -2.33 20.47
N ASN A 335 14.40 -2.75 20.42
CA ASN A 335 13.54 -2.70 19.24
C ASN A 335 12.13 -2.24 19.65
N LEU A 336 11.94 -0.93 19.89
CA LEU A 336 10.68 -0.38 20.41
C LEU A 336 9.70 -0.07 19.27
N ALA A 337 9.26 -1.08 18.53
CA ALA A 337 8.40 -0.91 17.37
C ALA A 337 6.89 -0.90 17.72
N GLY A 338 6.49 -0.80 18.98
CA GLY A 338 5.09 -0.96 19.42
C GLY A 338 4.73 -2.43 19.70
N GLY A 339 3.48 -2.81 19.50
CA GLY A 339 3.02 -4.19 19.69
C GLY A 339 2.46 -4.49 21.07
N THR A 340 2.20 -5.78 21.32
CA THR A 340 1.78 -6.29 22.63
C THR A 340 2.64 -7.46 23.08
N GLN A 341 3.07 -7.45 24.35
CA GLN A 341 3.79 -8.58 24.94
C GLN A 341 2.84 -9.76 25.16
N ILE A 342 3.30 -10.98 24.89
CA ILE A 342 2.57 -12.21 25.17
C ILE A 342 2.76 -12.58 26.64
N GLY A 343 1.76 -12.31 27.49
CA GLY A 343 1.88 -12.48 28.93
C GLY A 343 3.07 -11.72 29.51
N ASN A 344 3.95 -12.41 30.24
CA ASN A 344 5.21 -11.85 30.76
C ASN A 344 6.43 -12.58 30.16
N THR A 345 6.32 -13.04 28.91
CA THR A 345 7.28 -14.00 28.32
C THR A 345 8.55 -13.32 27.78
N GLY A 346 8.52 -12.00 27.56
CA GLY A 346 9.59 -11.27 26.87
C GLY A 346 9.39 -11.16 25.36
N ILE A 347 8.47 -11.92 24.77
CA ILE A 347 8.20 -11.96 23.32
C ILE A 347 6.94 -11.16 23.00
N TRP A 348 6.96 -10.46 21.86
CA TRP A 348 5.93 -9.51 21.44
C TRP A 348 5.24 -9.94 20.15
N ILE A 349 4.03 -9.40 19.94
CA ILE A 349 3.30 -9.47 18.68
C ILE A 349 3.23 -8.04 18.14
N GLY A 350 3.76 -7.85 16.93
CA GLY A 350 3.68 -6.60 16.17
C GLY A 350 2.72 -6.81 15.01
N ASP A 351 3.25 -7.31 13.89
CA ASP A 351 2.44 -7.73 12.75
C ASP A 351 1.48 -8.88 13.10
N TYR A 352 0.26 -8.78 12.59
CA TYR A 352 -0.73 -9.85 12.67
C TYR A 352 -1.60 -9.89 11.43
N THR A 353 -2.19 -11.06 11.18
CA THR A 353 -3.33 -11.20 10.27
C THR A 353 -4.54 -11.79 11.02
N ILE A 354 -5.75 -11.41 10.61
CA ILE A 354 -7.00 -11.88 11.19
C ILE A 354 -7.95 -12.38 10.11
N GLN A 355 -8.54 -13.57 10.33
CA GLN A 355 -9.47 -14.23 9.43
C GLN A 355 -10.71 -14.75 10.18
N PRO A 356 -11.85 -14.97 9.50
CA PRO A 356 -13.07 -15.43 10.11
C PRO A 356 -13.10 -16.96 10.16
N GLU A 357 -14.03 -17.51 10.94
CA GLU A 357 -14.17 -18.95 11.16
C GLU A 357 -14.41 -19.70 9.85
N ASN A 358 -15.31 -19.17 9.01
CA ASN A 358 -15.65 -19.74 7.71
C ASN A 358 -14.81 -19.20 6.54
N GLY A 359 -13.66 -18.57 6.82
CA GLY A 359 -12.73 -18.13 5.78
C GLY A 359 -12.40 -19.26 4.80
N GLY A 360 -12.57 -19.02 3.51
CA GLY A 360 -12.11 -19.95 2.49
C GLY A 360 -10.59 -20.03 2.46
N ARG A 361 -10.00 -21.12 1.91
CA ARG A 361 -8.54 -21.27 1.85
C ARG A 361 -7.84 -20.10 1.16
N SER A 362 -8.51 -19.46 0.18
CA SER A 362 -7.94 -18.30 -0.50
C SER A 362 -7.66 -17.13 0.43
N VAL A 363 -8.48 -16.93 1.46
CA VAL A 363 -8.29 -15.85 2.46
C VAL A 363 -7.01 -16.11 3.23
N PHE A 364 -6.81 -17.33 3.75
CA PHE A 364 -5.59 -17.69 4.46
C PHE A 364 -4.32 -17.57 3.62
N TYR A 365 -4.40 -17.88 2.32
CA TYR A 365 -3.28 -17.62 1.42
C TYR A 365 -3.07 -16.12 1.21
N HIS A 366 -4.14 -15.36 0.97
CA HIS A 366 -4.06 -13.94 0.68
C HIS A 366 -3.47 -13.16 1.87
N GLU A 367 -3.99 -13.39 3.07
CA GLU A 367 -3.51 -12.75 4.29
C GLU A 367 -2.05 -13.10 4.59
N TYR A 368 -1.64 -14.36 4.41
CA TYR A 368 -0.23 -14.71 4.60
C TYR A 368 0.68 -14.08 3.56
N ALA A 369 0.18 -13.76 2.36
CA ALA A 369 0.98 -13.08 1.35
C ALA A 369 1.22 -11.61 1.74
N HIS A 370 0.28 -10.94 2.42
CA HIS A 370 0.52 -9.64 3.04
C HIS A 370 1.63 -9.70 4.09
N ASP A 371 1.64 -10.75 4.90
CA ASP A 371 2.66 -10.96 5.93
C ASP A 371 4.08 -11.13 5.30
N LEU A 372 4.16 -11.69 4.10
CA LEU A 372 5.38 -11.72 3.28
C LEU A 372 5.72 -10.39 2.58
N GLY A 373 4.88 -9.37 2.76
CA GLY A 373 5.08 -8.01 2.24
C GLY A 373 4.54 -7.77 0.85
N LEU A 374 3.65 -8.63 0.35
CA LEU A 374 2.91 -8.33 -0.87
C LEU A 374 1.76 -7.37 -0.55
N PRO A 375 1.66 -6.22 -1.24
CA PRO A 375 0.50 -5.34 -1.11
C PRO A 375 -0.71 -5.91 -1.85
N ASP A 376 -1.89 -5.37 -1.54
CA ASP A 376 -3.09 -5.59 -2.34
C ASP A 376 -2.93 -5.08 -3.78
N ASP A 377 -3.37 -5.89 -4.74
CA ASP A 377 -3.33 -5.59 -6.17
C ASP A 377 -4.67 -5.05 -6.72
N TYR A 378 -5.73 -4.94 -5.91
CA TYR A 378 -6.99 -4.26 -6.26
C TYR A 378 -6.97 -2.76 -5.91
N ASN A 379 -8.07 -2.03 -6.13
CA ASN A 379 -8.16 -0.61 -5.71
C ASN A 379 -8.38 -0.52 -4.20
N VAL A 380 -7.39 -0.07 -3.43
CA VAL A 380 -7.45 -0.04 -1.96
C VAL A 380 -8.10 1.23 -1.38
N THR A 381 -7.93 2.39 -2.03
CA THR A 381 -8.43 3.66 -1.49
C THR A 381 -9.85 3.96 -1.95
N SER A 382 -10.11 3.82 -3.25
CA SER A 382 -11.43 4.10 -3.84
C SER A 382 -12.37 2.91 -3.82
N GLY A 383 -11.86 1.72 -3.51
CA GLY A 383 -12.55 0.44 -3.64
C GLY A 383 -12.91 0.06 -5.08
N GLY A 384 -13.61 -1.06 -5.24
CA GLY A 384 -14.08 -1.57 -6.55
C GLY A 384 -13.03 -2.35 -7.34
N ASP A 385 -13.39 -2.81 -8.54
CA ASP A 385 -12.53 -3.67 -9.37
C ASP A 385 -11.50 -2.91 -10.21
N ASN A 386 -10.39 -3.59 -10.52
CA ASN A 386 -9.42 -3.13 -11.50
C ASN A 386 -9.13 -4.24 -12.50
N ASN A 387 -7.96 -4.26 -13.12
CA ASN A 387 -7.59 -5.24 -14.14
C ASN A 387 -6.73 -6.40 -13.63
N ASN A 388 -6.38 -6.45 -12.34
CA ASN A 388 -5.68 -7.61 -11.77
C ASN A 388 -6.65 -8.77 -11.49
N GLU A 389 -7.73 -8.52 -10.75
CA GLU A 389 -8.86 -9.47 -10.54
C GLU A 389 -8.39 -10.91 -10.25
N HIS A 390 -8.96 -11.92 -10.91
CA HIS A 390 -8.59 -13.31 -10.65
C HIS A 390 -7.20 -13.71 -11.20
N TRP A 391 -6.45 -12.80 -11.84
CA TRP A 391 -5.12 -13.14 -12.35
C TRP A 391 -4.06 -13.25 -11.25
N THR A 392 -4.32 -12.79 -10.04
CA THR A 392 -3.39 -12.94 -8.92
C THR A 392 -4.16 -13.14 -7.62
N LEU A 393 -3.60 -13.96 -6.73
CA LEU A 393 -4.12 -14.13 -5.38
C LEU A 393 -4.26 -12.78 -4.64
N MET A 394 -3.39 -11.81 -4.91
CA MET A 394 -3.38 -10.50 -4.24
C MET A 394 -4.46 -9.53 -4.75
N ALA A 395 -5.32 -9.96 -5.67
CA ALA A 395 -6.46 -9.17 -6.11
C ALA A 395 -7.76 -9.89 -5.74
N GLN A 396 -8.54 -10.37 -6.72
CA GLN A 396 -9.71 -11.18 -6.40
C GLN A 396 -9.30 -12.64 -6.14
N SER A 397 -8.97 -12.91 -4.87
CA SER A 397 -8.40 -14.19 -4.40
C SER A 397 -9.39 -15.37 -4.49
N ARG A 398 -10.69 -15.10 -4.47
CA ARG A 398 -11.73 -16.12 -4.30
C ARG A 398 -11.98 -16.88 -5.60
N LEU A 399 -11.56 -18.14 -5.65
CA LEU A 399 -11.88 -19.10 -6.71
C LEU A 399 -12.59 -20.32 -6.12
N GLY A 400 -13.00 -21.25 -6.98
CA GLY A 400 -13.68 -22.48 -6.59
C GLY A 400 -13.50 -23.60 -7.60
N ALA A 401 -13.44 -24.83 -7.11
CA ALA A 401 -13.64 -26.03 -7.92
C ALA A 401 -15.13 -26.20 -8.26
N LYS A 402 -15.43 -26.97 -9.31
CA LYS A 402 -16.82 -27.32 -9.66
C LYS A 402 -17.59 -28.03 -8.56
N THR A 403 -16.89 -28.65 -7.62
CA THR A 403 -17.45 -29.45 -6.53
C THR A 403 -17.53 -28.69 -5.21
N ASP A 404 -16.94 -27.49 -5.15
CA ASP A 404 -16.94 -26.70 -3.93
C ASP A 404 -18.31 -26.04 -3.75
N ALA A 405 -18.71 -25.82 -2.49
CA ALA A 405 -20.06 -25.36 -2.16
C ALA A 405 -20.19 -23.83 -2.07
N GLY A 406 -19.06 -23.12 -2.00
CA GLY A 406 -18.97 -21.66 -1.92
C GLY A 406 -17.74 -21.15 -2.70
N ILE A 407 -17.69 -19.84 -2.90
CA ILE A 407 -16.54 -19.16 -3.52
C ILE A 407 -15.44 -18.97 -2.48
N GLY A 408 -14.17 -18.96 -2.91
CA GLY A 408 -13.03 -18.75 -2.00
C GLY A 408 -12.52 -20.01 -1.30
N ASP A 409 -13.17 -21.17 -1.45
CA ASP A 409 -12.59 -22.43 -0.95
C ASP A 409 -11.25 -22.75 -1.64
N ARG A 410 -10.97 -22.14 -2.80
CA ARG A 410 -9.71 -22.26 -3.54
C ARG A 410 -9.12 -20.89 -3.86
N GLY A 411 -7.79 -20.82 -3.92
CA GLY A 411 -7.05 -19.67 -4.45
C GLY A 411 -6.42 -19.97 -5.81
N GLY A 412 -6.06 -18.92 -6.55
CA GLY A 412 -5.26 -19.00 -7.79
C GLY A 412 -3.75 -18.91 -7.52
N ASP A 413 -2.92 -19.08 -8.53
CA ASP A 413 -1.49 -18.82 -8.39
C ASP A 413 -1.20 -17.31 -8.21
N LEU A 414 -0.08 -16.99 -7.56
CA LEU A 414 0.45 -15.63 -7.50
C LEU A 414 0.82 -15.14 -8.91
N GLY A 415 0.57 -13.85 -9.17
CA GLY A 415 1.02 -13.18 -10.39
C GLY A 415 2.55 -13.17 -10.52
N ALA A 416 3.05 -13.02 -11.76
CA ALA A 416 4.49 -12.98 -12.01
C ALA A 416 5.19 -11.85 -11.23
N TRP A 417 4.57 -10.67 -11.15
CA TRP A 417 5.09 -9.56 -10.34
C TRP A 417 5.18 -9.93 -8.85
N ASN A 418 4.14 -10.57 -8.29
CA ASN A 418 4.15 -10.98 -6.88
C ASN A 418 5.25 -12.01 -6.61
N LYS A 419 5.41 -13.02 -7.47
CA LYS A 419 6.52 -13.98 -7.37
C LYS A 419 7.88 -13.29 -7.51
N LEU A 420 8.00 -12.26 -8.36
CA LEU A 420 9.22 -11.48 -8.50
C LEU A 420 9.58 -10.74 -7.21
N GLN A 421 8.61 -10.10 -6.55
CA GLN A 421 8.83 -9.40 -5.27
C GLN A 421 9.29 -10.34 -4.14
N LEU A 422 8.83 -11.59 -4.15
CA LEU A 422 9.24 -12.61 -3.17
C LEU A 422 10.57 -13.31 -3.53
N GLY A 423 11.15 -13.01 -4.69
CA GLY A 423 12.31 -13.71 -5.22
C GLY A 423 11.99 -15.16 -5.64
N TRP A 424 10.72 -15.44 -5.92
CA TRP A 424 10.17 -16.74 -6.30
C TRP A 424 9.90 -16.88 -7.79
N LEU A 425 10.14 -15.85 -8.60
CA LEU A 425 10.04 -15.96 -10.05
C LEU A 425 11.39 -16.41 -10.63
N ASP A 426 11.39 -17.43 -11.48
CA ASP A 426 12.49 -17.71 -12.41
C ASP A 426 12.26 -16.98 -13.73
N TYR A 427 13.14 -16.05 -14.08
CA TYR A 427 12.90 -15.11 -15.19
C TYR A 427 14.16 -14.78 -15.98
N GLU A 428 13.93 -14.40 -17.24
CA GLU A 428 14.93 -13.80 -18.11
C GLU A 428 14.76 -12.28 -18.17
N VAL A 429 15.86 -11.53 -18.28
CA VAL A 429 15.83 -10.07 -18.48
C VAL A 429 16.10 -9.75 -19.95
N VAL A 430 15.32 -8.83 -20.50
CA VAL A 430 15.52 -8.26 -21.84
C VAL A 430 15.41 -6.74 -21.75
N VAL A 431 16.29 -6.01 -22.44
CA VAL A 431 16.18 -4.55 -22.51
C VAL A 431 15.38 -4.16 -23.75
N ALA A 432 14.49 -3.17 -23.63
CA ALA A 432 13.71 -2.64 -24.75
C ALA A 432 14.61 -2.32 -25.97
N GLY A 433 14.10 -2.64 -27.17
CA GLY A 433 14.84 -2.52 -28.43
C GLY A 433 15.73 -3.73 -28.79
N GLN A 434 15.95 -4.67 -27.87
CA GLN A 434 16.58 -5.95 -28.20
C GLN A 434 15.61 -6.92 -28.87
N LYS A 435 16.11 -7.66 -29.86
CA LYS A 435 15.36 -8.73 -30.51
C LYS A 435 15.75 -10.07 -29.89
N ARG A 436 14.79 -10.79 -29.34
CA ARG A 436 15.01 -12.11 -28.72
C ARG A 436 13.87 -13.07 -29.08
N THR A 437 14.20 -14.32 -29.35
CA THR A 437 13.21 -15.41 -29.43
C THR A 437 13.59 -16.41 -28.35
N MET A 438 12.63 -16.79 -27.53
CA MET A 438 12.84 -17.69 -26.39
C MET A 438 11.62 -18.58 -26.17
N THR A 439 11.83 -19.64 -25.42
CA THR A 439 10.77 -20.49 -24.89
C THR A 439 10.60 -20.13 -23.42
N LEU A 440 9.35 -19.97 -22.98
CA LEU A 440 9.00 -19.84 -21.58
C LEU A 440 8.35 -21.14 -21.09
N GLY A 441 8.69 -21.54 -19.88
CA GLY A 441 7.97 -22.55 -19.11
C GLY A 441 6.69 -21.98 -18.49
N PRO A 442 5.89 -22.80 -17.79
CA PRO A 442 4.69 -22.35 -17.09
C PRO A 442 5.00 -21.32 -15.98
N GLN A 443 4.12 -20.33 -15.76
CA GLN A 443 4.28 -19.37 -14.66
C GLN A 443 4.05 -20.02 -13.28
N GLU A 444 3.31 -21.12 -13.26
CA GLU A 444 2.82 -21.74 -12.04
C GLU A 444 3.94 -22.40 -11.21
N TYR A 445 4.96 -22.97 -11.85
CA TYR A 445 6.10 -23.62 -11.18
C TYR A 445 7.38 -23.59 -12.04
N ASN A 446 8.55 -23.79 -11.43
CA ASN A 446 9.85 -23.81 -12.13
C ASN A 446 9.99 -25.02 -13.06
N SER A 447 10.55 -24.79 -14.24
CA SER A 447 10.91 -25.82 -15.21
C SER A 447 12.35 -25.63 -15.69
N ASP A 448 12.80 -26.39 -16.69
CA ASP A 448 14.10 -26.14 -17.33
C ASP A 448 14.10 -24.80 -18.11
N GLU A 449 12.93 -24.30 -18.50
CA GLU A 449 12.74 -23.00 -19.15
C GLU A 449 12.23 -21.97 -18.13
N ALA A 450 12.65 -20.71 -18.28
CA ALA A 450 12.24 -19.61 -17.41
C ALA A 450 10.72 -19.42 -17.42
N GLN A 451 10.14 -19.08 -16.26
CA GLN A 451 8.70 -18.88 -16.09
C GLN A 451 8.19 -17.61 -16.76
N ALA A 452 9.05 -16.59 -16.83
CA ALA A 452 8.68 -15.28 -17.34
C ALA A 452 9.87 -14.56 -17.99
N VAL A 453 9.55 -13.46 -18.69
CA VAL A 453 10.52 -12.47 -19.12
C VAL A 453 10.16 -11.10 -18.54
N VAL A 454 11.17 -10.40 -18.00
CA VAL A 454 11.08 -9.01 -17.56
C VAL A 454 11.75 -8.13 -18.61
N VAL A 455 10.96 -7.27 -19.26
CA VAL A 455 11.46 -6.30 -20.25
C VAL A 455 11.71 -4.96 -19.56
N VAL A 456 12.98 -4.58 -19.42
CA VAL A 456 13.41 -3.29 -18.85
C VAL A 456 13.21 -2.19 -19.89
N LEU A 457 12.41 -1.18 -19.55
CA LEU A 457 12.08 -0.07 -20.44
C LEU A 457 12.98 1.15 -20.16
N PRO A 458 13.09 2.11 -21.11
CA PRO A 458 13.60 3.44 -20.78
C PRO A 458 12.73 4.07 -19.71
N LYS A 459 13.36 4.74 -18.73
CA LYS A 459 12.64 5.44 -17.66
C LYS A 459 11.55 6.35 -18.22
N ARG A 460 10.40 6.37 -17.53
CA ARG A 460 9.26 7.22 -17.89
C ARG A 460 9.28 8.49 -17.06
N ASP A 461 9.26 9.63 -17.75
CA ASP A 461 9.20 10.94 -17.12
C ASP A 461 7.78 11.28 -16.68
N TYR A 462 7.67 11.78 -15.46
CA TYR A 462 6.45 12.34 -14.89
C TYR A 462 6.71 13.77 -14.44
N THR A 463 5.77 14.67 -14.76
CA THR A 463 5.83 16.07 -14.34
C THR A 463 4.93 16.30 -13.13
N PHE A 464 5.49 16.98 -12.14
CA PHE A 464 4.86 17.30 -10.87
C PHE A 464 4.85 18.81 -10.69
N GLU A 465 3.83 19.32 -10.01
CA GLU A 465 3.68 20.74 -9.75
C GLU A 465 4.03 21.02 -8.29
N HIS A 466 5.03 21.86 -8.06
CA HIS A 466 5.24 22.50 -6.75
C HIS A 466 4.19 23.59 -6.50
N GLY A 467 3.57 24.11 -7.56
CA GLY A 467 2.71 25.28 -7.54
C GLY A 467 3.49 26.54 -7.90
N ALA A 468 2.82 27.56 -8.43
CA ALA A 468 3.48 28.78 -8.90
C ALA A 468 4.25 29.50 -7.77
N PRO A 469 5.49 29.97 -8.03
CA PRO A 469 6.16 30.96 -7.19
C PRO A 469 5.28 32.17 -6.92
N PHE A 470 5.53 32.90 -5.83
CA PHE A 470 4.80 34.13 -5.53
C PHE A 470 5.16 35.21 -6.55
N GLU A 471 6.45 35.35 -6.85
CA GLU A 471 6.98 36.20 -7.91
C GLU A 471 8.06 35.45 -8.71
N GLY A 472 8.39 35.96 -9.91
CA GLY A 472 9.44 35.36 -10.72
C GLY A 472 9.11 33.95 -11.26
N SER A 473 10.14 33.10 -11.31
CA SER A 473 10.13 31.76 -11.89
C SER A 473 10.59 30.66 -10.91
N LYS A 474 11.14 31.04 -9.76
CA LYS A 474 11.67 30.12 -8.74
C LYS A 474 11.18 30.48 -7.35
N GLN A 475 11.28 29.51 -6.44
CA GLN A 475 10.93 29.63 -5.02
C GLN A 475 11.91 28.76 -4.21
N PHE A 476 12.12 29.07 -2.94
CA PHE A 476 12.83 28.16 -2.03
C PHE A 476 11.87 27.05 -1.59
N PHE A 477 12.34 25.82 -1.54
CA PHE A 477 11.58 24.65 -1.09
C PHE A 477 12.37 23.88 -0.05
N SER A 478 11.71 23.45 1.04
CA SER A 478 12.34 22.75 2.15
C SER A 478 12.73 21.29 1.87
N GLY A 479 12.20 20.70 0.80
CA GLY A 479 12.07 19.25 0.67
C GLY A 479 10.77 18.74 1.31
N ASN A 480 10.39 17.51 0.98
CA ASN A 480 9.22 16.81 1.52
C ASN A 480 9.51 15.31 1.59
N ALA A 481 9.96 14.86 2.76
CA ALA A 481 10.29 13.49 3.08
C ALA A 481 10.33 13.34 4.61
N ASP A 482 10.34 12.10 5.07
CA ASP A 482 10.40 11.76 6.49
C ASP A 482 11.88 11.84 6.97
N ASP A 483 12.07 11.99 8.27
CA ASP A 483 13.38 12.15 8.95
C ASP A 483 14.25 13.31 8.41
N LEU A 484 13.64 14.36 7.86
CA LEU A 484 14.35 15.53 7.35
C LEU A 484 14.84 16.44 8.47
N ASN A 485 16.00 17.05 8.24
CA ASN A 485 16.51 18.18 9.00
C ASN A 485 17.19 19.16 8.03
N SER A 486 16.39 19.76 7.16
CA SER A 486 16.80 20.66 6.09
C SER A 486 17.09 22.06 6.62
N THR A 487 18.10 22.75 6.09
CA THR A 487 18.39 24.14 6.46
C THR A 487 18.67 25.05 5.26
N MET A 488 18.24 26.31 5.36
CA MET A 488 18.62 27.41 4.48
C MET A 488 19.22 28.53 5.33
N THR A 489 20.54 28.72 5.26
CA THR A 489 21.31 29.57 6.19
C THR A 489 22.03 30.72 5.49
N ARG A 490 22.05 31.93 6.06
CA ARG A 490 22.81 33.09 5.54
C ARG A 490 23.40 33.93 6.67
N THR A 491 24.57 34.52 6.43
CA THR A 491 25.15 35.56 7.31
C THR A 491 24.63 36.95 6.92
N LEU A 492 24.15 37.71 7.90
CA LEU A 492 23.64 39.06 7.79
C LEU A 492 24.42 39.99 8.72
N ASP A 493 24.86 41.14 8.22
CA ASP A 493 25.60 42.13 9.00
C ASP A 493 24.70 43.31 9.37
N PHE A 494 24.36 43.42 10.65
CA PHE A 494 23.60 44.53 11.22
C PHE A 494 24.47 45.46 12.07
N THR A 495 25.80 45.44 11.88
CA THR A 495 26.72 46.32 12.61
C THR A 495 26.32 47.78 12.40
N GLY A 496 26.15 48.51 13.51
CA GLY A 496 25.72 49.91 13.48
C GLY A 496 24.23 50.15 13.20
N LYS A 497 23.41 49.08 13.14
CA LYS A 497 21.94 49.17 13.00
C LYS A 497 21.25 49.03 14.35
N SER A 498 20.08 49.66 14.50
CA SER A 498 19.29 49.67 15.74
C SER A 498 18.07 48.76 15.71
N SER A 499 17.56 48.42 14.54
CA SER A 499 16.49 47.43 14.34
C SER A 499 16.72 46.58 13.10
N ALA A 500 16.13 45.38 13.08
CA ALA A 500 16.15 44.48 11.94
C ALA A 500 14.90 43.60 11.88
N ALA A 501 14.45 43.27 10.67
CA ALA A 501 13.34 42.35 10.44
C ALA A 501 13.49 41.63 9.11
N LEU A 502 12.96 40.41 9.05
CA LEU A 502 12.78 39.64 7.81
C LEU A 502 11.28 39.50 7.53
N SER A 503 10.89 39.73 6.28
CA SER A 503 9.56 39.40 5.75
C SER A 503 9.69 38.51 4.52
N MET A 504 8.76 37.60 4.32
CA MET A 504 8.70 36.74 3.12
C MET A 504 7.28 36.30 2.84
N LYS A 505 7.06 35.71 1.66
CA LYS A 505 5.87 34.93 1.35
C LYS A 505 6.14 33.47 1.67
N GLY A 506 5.21 32.85 2.38
CA GLY A 506 5.24 31.42 2.69
C GLY A 506 4.00 30.70 2.15
N ARG A 507 4.18 29.53 1.56
CA ARG A 507 3.10 28.58 1.25
C ARG A 507 3.52 27.23 1.80
N TYR A 508 2.70 26.57 2.60
CA TYR A 508 3.16 25.41 3.35
C TYR A 508 2.03 24.42 3.69
N ASN A 509 2.41 23.15 3.79
CA ASN A 509 1.61 22.08 4.37
C ASN A 509 2.56 21.21 5.20
N ILE A 510 2.54 21.43 6.51
CA ILE A 510 3.47 20.87 7.49
C ILE A 510 2.62 20.14 8.52
N GLU A 511 2.92 18.86 8.79
CA GLU A 511 2.13 18.07 9.72
C GLU A 511 2.02 18.75 11.09
N ALA A 512 0.79 19.09 11.49
CA ALA A 512 0.57 19.85 12.70
C ALA A 512 0.98 19.05 13.93
N ASP A 513 1.69 19.68 14.88
CA ASP A 513 2.20 19.06 16.11
C ASP A 513 3.35 18.04 15.96
N TYR A 514 3.74 17.64 14.74
CA TYR A 514 4.81 16.66 14.50
C TYR A 514 5.98 17.26 13.72
N ASP A 515 5.69 17.91 12.59
CA ASP A 515 6.67 18.55 11.72
C ASP A 515 6.75 20.05 11.98
N TYR A 516 7.93 20.64 11.77
CA TYR A 516 8.17 22.03 12.13
C TYR A 516 9.14 22.75 11.20
N LEU A 517 8.77 23.98 10.80
CA LEU A 517 9.71 24.97 10.26
C LEU A 517 10.09 25.98 11.34
N PHE A 518 11.37 26.03 11.69
CA PHE A 518 11.94 26.98 12.63
C PHE A 518 12.61 28.14 11.90
N PHE A 519 12.39 29.36 12.40
CA PHE A 519 13.19 30.54 12.05
C PHE A 519 14.19 30.79 13.16
N GLU A 520 15.49 30.67 12.87
CA GLU A 520 16.52 30.65 13.91
C GLU A 520 17.62 31.68 13.62
N ALA A 521 18.19 32.24 14.69
CA ALA A 521 19.36 33.12 14.62
C ALA A 521 20.49 32.64 15.53
N SER A 522 21.72 32.92 15.10
CA SER A 522 22.94 32.67 15.84
C SER A 522 23.80 33.94 15.86
N LEU A 523 24.34 34.27 17.05
CA LEU A 523 25.19 35.45 17.29
C LEU A 523 26.66 35.07 17.57
N ASP A 524 26.98 33.78 17.51
CA ASP A 524 28.29 33.22 17.88
C ASP A 524 28.91 32.38 16.74
N GLY A 525 28.52 32.69 15.50
CA GLY A 525 29.03 32.03 14.29
C GLY A 525 28.44 30.64 14.04
N GLY A 526 27.22 30.37 14.51
CA GLY A 526 26.51 29.11 14.29
C GLY A 526 26.73 28.06 15.38
N GLN A 527 27.40 28.41 16.49
CA GLN A 527 27.65 27.47 17.60
C GLN A 527 26.39 27.22 18.42
N SER A 528 25.58 28.25 18.63
CA SER A 528 24.25 28.15 19.24
C SER A 528 23.20 28.84 18.39
N TRP A 529 21.99 28.29 18.40
CA TRP A 529 20.84 28.76 17.65
C TRP A 529 19.66 28.98 18.58
N VAL A 530 18.96 30.10 18.40
CA VAL A 530 17.71 30.39 19.10
C VAL A 530 16.60 30.56 18.08
N THR A 531 15.43 29.99 18.35
CA THR A 531 14.23 30.21 17.53
C THR A 531 13.70 31.61 17.77
N LEU A 532 13.29 32.30 16.71
CA LEU A 532 12.72 33.63 16.77
C LEU A 532 11.18 33.55 16.77
N PRO A 533 10.49 34.37 17.58
CA PRO A 533 9.06 34.55 17.42
C PRO A 533 8.78 35.28 16.10
N GLY A 534 7.53 35.25 15.65
CA GLY A 534 7.11 35.92 14.43
C GLY A 534 5.64 35.74 14.18
N THR A 535 5.19 36.08 12.97
CA THR A 535 3.81 35.83 12.53
C THR A 535 3.77 35.18 11.14
N ALA A 536 2.77 34.33 10.93
CA ALA A 536 2.34 33.82 9.64
C ALA A 536 0.87 34.21 9.43
N ASN A 537 0.56 34.92 8.34
CA ASN A 537 -0.75 35.51 8.07
C ASN A 537 -1.31 36.34 9.25
N GLY A 538 -0.44 37.05 9.96
CA GLY A 538 -0.79 37.84 11.15
C GLY A 538 -1.02 37.03 12.44
N GLN A 539 -1.00 35.69 12.39
CA GLN A 539 -1.06 34.85 13.58
C GLN A 539 0.34 34.59 14.14
N PRO A 540 0.54 34.64 15.47
CA PRO A 540 1.84 34.30 16.06
C PRO A 540 2.29 32.88 15.71
N LEU A 541 3.58 32.69 15.49
CA LEU A 541 4.18 31.34 15.42
C LEU A 541 3.92 30.59 16.73
N LYS A 542 3.65 29.28 16.61
CA LYS A 542 3.30 28.43 17.73
C LYS A 542 4.49 28.28 18.67
N GLU A 543 4.26 28.47 19.97
CA GLU A 543 5.25 28.16 21.00
C GLU A 543 5.12 26.68 21.38
N ILE A 544 5.96 25.83 20.79
CA ILE A 544 5.89 24.37 20.94
C ILE A 544 6.50 23.89 22.26
N SER A 545 7.34 24.74 22.86
CA SER A 545 7.84 24.62 24.24
C SER A 545 8.39 25.99 24.66
N ALA A 546 8.62 26.21 25.96
CA ALA A 546 9.03 27.51 26.48
C ALA A 546 10.22 28.11 25.72
N GLY A 547 9.99 29.23 25.03
CA GLY A 547 10.99 29.94 24.23
C GLY A 547 11.35 29.29 22.88
N ARG A 548 10.61 28.26 22.44
CA ARG A 548 10.76 27.60 21.13
C ARG A 548 9.55 27.86 20.25
N TYR A 549 9.76 28.61 19.17
CA TYR A 549 8.72 29.02 18.22
C TYR A 549 8.90 28.32 16.87
N ALA A 550 7.82 27.82 16.29
CA ALA A 550 7.80 27.13 15.00
C ALA A 550 6.54 27.43 14.19
N LEU A 551 6.63 27.17 12.90
CA LEU A 551 5.50 27.11 11.97
C LEU A 551 5.15 25.64 11.71
N ASP A 552 3.87 25.30 11.88
CA ASP A 552 3.25 24.02 11.54
C ASP A 552 1.88 24.26 10.88
N GLY A 553 1.21 23.18 10.43
CA GLY A 553 -0.10 23.22 9.79
C GLY A 553 -0.08 23.62 8.31
N SER A 554 -1.21 24.11 7.80
CA SER A 554 -1.41 24.39 6.37
C SER A 554 -1.76 25.85 6.08
N SER A 555 -1.21 26.39 4.99
CA SER A 555 -1.66 27.65 4.40
C SER A 555 -2.84 27.47 3.42
N GLY A 556 -3.35 26.26 3.24
CA GLY A 556 -4.44 25.95 2.31
C GLY A 556 -4.05 26.10 0.83
N GLY A 557 -2.76 26.00 0.52
CA GLY A 557 -2.23 26.21 -0.83
C GLY A 557 -2.03 27.69 -1.22
N GLU A 558 -2.34 28.62 -0.34
CA GLU A 558 -2.19 30.06 -0.58
C GLU A 558 -0.84 30.60 -0.07
N TRP A 559 -0.36 31.67 -0.70
CA TRP A 559 0.81 32.43 -0.25
C TRP A 559 0.40 33.42 0.85
N VAL A 560 0.98 33.26 2.04
CA VAL A 560 0.74 34.13 3.20
C VAL A 560 1.96 34.95 3.57
N ASP A 561 1.74 36.09 4.24
CA ASP A 561 2.82 36.91 4.78
C ASP A 561 3.45 36.27 6.02
N VAL A 562 4.76 36.07 5.99
CA VAL A 562 5.56 35.62 7.14
C VAL A 562 6.48 36.75 7.56
N ASN A 563 6.44 37.14 8.84
CA ASN A 563 7.21 38.25 9.38
C ASN A 563 7.97 37.82 10.65
N ILE A 564 9.30 37.95 10.62
CA ILE A 564 10.21 37.55 11.69
C ILE A 564 10.98 38.78 12.20
N PRO A 565 10.67 39.30 13.39
CA PRO A 565 11.49 40.32 14.05
C PRO A 565 12.89 39.80 14.33
N MET A 566 13.91 40.59 14.01
CA MET A 566 15.33 40.22 14.15
C MET A 566 16.11 41.19 15.05
N ASP A 567 15.43 42.01 15.86
CA ASP A 567 16.07 42.99 16.73
C ASP A 567 17.06 42.38 17.74
N VAL A 568 16.94 41.07 18.02
CA VAL A 568 17.92 40.32 18.83
C VAL A 568 19.33 40.36 18.25
N ALA A 569 19.43 40.57 16.93
CA ALA A 569 20.65 40.65 16.14
C ALA A 569 21.09 42.09 15.82
N ALA A 570 20.34 43.11 16.26
CA ALA A 570 20.69 44.52 16.00
C ALA A 570 22.10 44.85 16.51
N GLY A 571 22.87 45.57 15.69
CA GLY A 571 24.24 45.97 15.99
C GLY A 571 25.29 44.86 15.86
N LYS A 572 24.94 43.66 15.41
CA LYS A 572 25.83 42.49 15.34
C LYS A 572 25.84 41.87 13.94
N VAL A 573 26.86 41.05 13.69
CA VAL A 573 26.82 40.07 12.60
C VAL A 573 26.11 38.82 13.12
N ALA A 574 25.08 38.35 12.41
CA ALA A 574 24.29 37.19 12.79
C ALA A 574 24.22 36.18 11.63
N GLN A 575 24.17 34.89 11.96
CA GLN A 575 23.68 33.90 11.01
C GLN A 575 22.19 33.70 11.25
N PHE A 576 21.42 33.67 10.17
CA PHE A 576 20.00 33.38 10.18
C PHE A 576 19.73 32.12 9.37
N ARG A 577 18.82 31.26 9.83
CA ARG A 577 18.38 30.11 9.04
C ARG A 577 16.91 29.80 9.17
N LEU A 578 16.36 29.22 8.10
CA LEU A 578 15.16 28.39 8.16
C LEU A 578 15.64 26.95 8.40
N ARG A 579 14.99 26.23 9.32
CA ARG A 579 15.24 24.81 9.55
C ARG A 579 13.93 24.04 9.49
N TYR A 580 13.77 23.19 8.50
CA TYR A 580 12.62 22.29 8.36
C TYR A 580 12.98 20.94 8.94
N GLN A 581 12.16 20.45 9.86
CA GLN A 581 12.38 19.19 10.56
C GLN A 581 11.11 18.35 10.47
N THR A 582 11.26 17.09 10.06
CA THR A 582 10.18 16.11 10.03
C THR A 582 10.48 14.92 10.93
N ASP A 583 9.44 14.23 11.38
CA ASP A 583 9.57 12.94 12.06
C ASP A 583 9.65 11.78 11.06
N GLY A 584 9.64 10.53 11.55
CA GLY A 584 9.64 9.33 10.70
C GLY A 584 8.25 8.93 10.18
N GLY A 585 7.26 9.80 10.34
CA GLY A 585 5.85 9.63 10.00
C GLY A 585 5.53 10.07 8.58
N VAL A 586 4.48 10.86 8.36
CA VAL A 586 3.99 11.23 7.02
C VAL A 586 4.36 12.67 6.69
N SER A 587 5.20 12.90 5.69
CA SER A 587 5.48 14.27 5.23
C SER A 587 4.36 14.89 4.36
N GLU A 588 3.73 15.96 4.85
CA GLU A 588 2.51 16.56 4.27
C GLU A 588 2.69 17.57 3.11
N GLY A 589 3.91 17.87 2.65
CA GLY A 589 4.15 18.73 1.47
C GLY A 589 5.24 19.78 1.64
N GLY A 590 5.69 20.04 2.86
CA GLY A 590 6.81 20.93 3.18
C GLY A 590 6.47 22.42 3.13
N PHE A 591 7.53 23.24 3.07
CA PHE A 591 7.46 24.70 3.04
C PHE A 591 8.05 25.26 1.74
N TYR A 592 7.32 26.19 1.12
CA TYR A 592 7.77 27.04 0.04
C TYR A 592 7.91 28.48 0.53
N GLY A 593 9.04 29.11 0.18
CA GLY A 593 9.38 30.47 0.56
C GLY A 593 9.78 31.33 -0.64
N ASP A 594 9.30 32.56 -0.71
CA ASP A 594 9.59 33.47 -1.80
C ASP A 594 9.55 34.95 -1.35
N ALA A 595 10.03 35.87 -2.18
CA ALA A 595 10.08 37.32 -1.93
C ALA A 595 10.70 37.68 -0.56
N ILE A 596 11.81 37.04 -0.19
CA ILE A 596 12.50 37.29 1.08
C ILE A 596 13.08 38.70 1.07
N THR A 597 12.66 39.53 2.02
CA THR A 597 13.17 40.88 2.23
C THR A 597 13.68 41.01 3.65
N VAL A 598 14.95 41.40 3.82
CA VAL A 598 15.51 41.78 5.12
C VAL A 598 15.67 43.29 5.15
N THR A 599 15.18 43.92 6.21
CA THR A 599 15.32 45.35 6.46
C THR A 599 16.11 45.60 7.74
N ALA A 600 16.86 46.70 7.77
CA ALA A 600 17.52 47.21 8.97
C ALA A 600 17.40 48.74 9.03
N ASP A 601 16.97 49.28 10.17
CA ASP A 601 16.58 50.68 10.34
C ASP A 601 15.62 51.19 9.23
N GLY A 602 14.70 50.33 8.79
CA GLY A 602 13.73 50.62 7.73
C GLY A 602 14.27 50.62 6.30
N GLN A 603 15.55 50.26 6.09
CA GLN A 603 16.16 50.14 4.76
C GLN A 603 16.32 48.67 4.37
N THR A 604 16.01 48.32 3.13
CA THR A 604 16.25 46.97 2.60
C THR A 604 17.75 46.69 2.50
N VAL A 605 18.19 45.60 3.14
CA VAL A 605 19.58 45.11 3.09
C VAL A 605 19.71 43.80 2.30
N LEU A 606 18.61 43.07 2.10
CA LEU A 606 18.51 41.90 1.23
C LEU A 606 17.13 41.85 0.59
N SER A 607 17.10 41.47 -0.68
CA SER A 607 15.89 41.08 -1.42
C SER A 607 16.25 39.85 -2.24
N ASP A 608 15.50 38.76 -2.09
CA ASP A 608 15.80 37.48 -2.74
C ASP A 608 14.53 36.66 -2.99
N GLY A 609 14.26 36.36 -4.25
CA GLY A 609 13.16 35.50 -4.71
C GLY A 609 13.66 34.22 -5.38
N ALA A 610 14.82 33.68 -4.97
CA ALA A 610 15.40 32.44 -5.49
C ALA A 610 15.82 32.44 -6.98
N GLU A 611 15.67 33.55 -7.71
CA GLU A 611 15.95 33.64 -9.15
C GLU A 611 17.43 33.43 -9.51
N THR A 612 18.35 33.65 -8.56
CA THR A 612 19.80 33.53 -8.77
C THR A 612 20.42 32.34 -8.05
N GLY A 613 19.65 31.24 -7.94
CA GLY A 613 20.05 30.04 -7.21
C GLY A 613 20.18 30.32 -5.72
N ALA A 614 21.19 29.76 -5.06
CA ALA A 614 21.36 29.95 -3.62
C ALA A 614 21.75 31.39 -3.23
N ALA A 615 22.27 32.23 -4.13
CA ALA A 615 22.48 33.68 -3.91
C ALA A 615 23.19 34.12 -2.60
N GLY A 616 24.02 33.27 -1.97
CA GLY A 616 24.69 33.52 -0.69
C GLY A 616 24.02 32.87 0.54
N TRP A 617 22.90 32.17 0.31
CA TRP A 617 22.38 31.14 1.20
C TRP A 617 23.20 29.86 1.08
N THR A 618 23.32 29.14 2.18
CA THR A 618 23.79 27.76 2.26
C THR A 618 22.55 26.89 2.40
N LEU A 619 22.24 26.12 1.36
CA LEU A 619 21.13 25.16 1.35
C LEU A 619 21.67 23.77 1.69
N ALA A 620 21.05 23.09 2.65
CA ALA A 620 21.50 21.78 3.13
C ALA A 620 20.32 20.90 3.55
N GLY A 621 20.55 19.58 3.57
CA GLY A 621 19.60 18.60 4.10
C GLY A 621 18.31 18.40 3.30
N GLY A 622 18.21 18.96 2.09
CA GLY A 622 17.02 18.86 1.24
C GLY A 622 16.42 20.20 0.81
N PHE A 623 16.87 21.30 1.42
CA PHE A 623 16.48 22.65 0.97
C PHE A 623 17.04 22.94 -0.43
N GLU A 624 16.22 23.48 -1.33
CA GLU A 624 16.61 23.80 -2.70
C GLU A 624 15.88 25.04 -3.26
N THR A 625 16.31 25.51 -4.43
CA THR A 625 15.51 26.42 -5.25
C THR A 625 14.71 25.59 -6.25
N ALA A 626 13.39 25.65 -6.18
CA ALA A 626 12.46 24.91 -7.02
C ALA A 626 11.79 25.83 -8.05
N GLU A 627 11.48 25.29 -9.23
CA GLU A 627 10.60 25.95 -10.21
C GLU A 627 9.13 25.68 -9.90
N LYS A 628 8.21 26.11 -10.77
CA LYS A 628 6.78 25.78 -10.64
C LYS A 628 6.52 24.27 -10.71
N SER A 629 7.28 23.56 -11.53
CA SER A 629 7.16 22.13 -11.75
C SER A 629 8.52 21.48 -11.85
N TYR A 630 8.55 20.19 -11.60
CA TYR A 630 9.74 19.36 -11.77
C TYR A 630 9.37 18.09 -12.51
N THR A 631 10.35 17.51 -13.19
CA THR A 631 10.19 16.21 -13.86
C THR A 631 11.05 15.18 -13.14
N LYS A 632 10.47 14.03 -12.83
CA LYS A 632 11.17 12.89 -12.25
C LYS A 632 10.97 11.66 -13.14
N ALA A 633 12.08 10.96 -13.39
CA ALA A 633 12.12 9.75 -14.20
C ALA A 633 11.96 8.51 -13.31
N TYR A 634 11.06 7.62 -13.67
CA TYR A 634 10.75 6.39 -12.93
C TYR A 634 11.10 5.17 -13.76
N ASP A 635 11.62 4.13 -13.11
CA ASP A 635 11.81 2.83 -13.74
C ASP A 635 10.47 2.16 -14.02
N ASN A 636 10.38 1.43 -15.13
CA ASN A 636 9.18 0.73 -15.55
C ASN A 636 9.53 -0.50 -16.41
N TYR A 637 8.62 -1.47 -16.42
CA TYR A 637 8.89 -2.81 -16.94
C TYR A 637 7.63 -3.43 -17.55
N TYR A 638 7.80 -4.34 -18.52
CA TYR A 638 6.80 -5.36 -18.81
C TYR A 638 7.22 -6.68 -18.18
N ILE A 639 6.27 -7.41 -17.59
CA ILE A 639 6.49 -8.76 -17.08
C ILE A 639 5.55 -9.69 -17.84
N ALA A 640 6.09 -10.67 -18.56
CA ALA A 640 5.30 -11.57 -19.39
C ALA A 640 5.54 -13.03 -18.98
N GLY A 641 4.48 -13.70 -18.52
CA GLY A 641 4.47 -15.11 -18.10
C GLY A 641 3.31 -15.88 -18.74
N THR A 642 3.45 -17.19 -18.91
CA THR A 642 2.40 -18.01 -19.55
C THR A 642 1.51 -18.67 -18.50
N ARG A 643 0.20 -18.37 -18.54
CA ARG A 643 -0.83 -18.88 -17.64
C ARG A 643 -1.58 -20.06 -18.24
N GLN A 644 -1.80 -21.10 -17.44
CA GLN A 644 -2.39 -22.38 -17.84
C GLN A 644 -3.22 -22.99 -16.71
N TYR A 645 -4.17 -23.87 -17.04
CA TYR A 645 -4.99 -24.58 -16.05
C TYR A 645 -4.25 -25.73 -15.35
N ILE A 646 -3.11 -25.42 -14.73
CA ILE A 646 -2.26 -26.33 -13.95
C ILE A 646 -2.01 -25.70 -12.58
N SER A 647 -1.41 -26.44 -11.63
CA SER A 647 -1.21 -25.94 -10.26
C SER A 647 -2.54 -25.44 -9.65
N TYR A 648 -2.56 -24.25 -9.04
CA TYR A 648 -3.74 -23.60 -8.48
C TYR A 648 -4.55 -22.86 -9.56
N ASP A 649 -3.93 -22.44 -10.66
CA ASP A 649 -4.60 -21.85 -11.83
C ASP A 649 -5.54 -22.81 -12.56
N LYS A 650 -5.52 -24.12 -12.25
CA LYS A 650 -6.60 -25.03 -12.63
C LYS A 650 -7.98 -24.49 -12.23
N TYR A 651 -8.05 -23.69 -11.17
CA TYR A 651 -9.27 -23.06 -10.68
C TYR A 651 -9.69 -21.82 -11.47
N LEU A 652 -8.83 -21.21 -12.29
CA LEU A 652 -9.24 -20.15 -13.24
C LEU A 652 -10.25 -20.66 -14.28
N LYS A 653 -10.28 -21.97 -14.53
CA LYS A 653 -11.23 -22.61 -15.43
C LYS A 653 -12.65 -22.68 -14.87
N THR A 654 -12.82 -22.65 -13.56
CA THR A 654 -14.08 -23.01 -12.88
C THR A 654 -14.52 -22.05 -11.80
N GLY A 655 -13.57 -21.29 -11.25
CA GLY A 655 -13.73 -20.45 -10.08
C GLY A 655 -14.25 -19.05 -10.36
N PRO A 656 -13.77 -18.31 -11.38
CA PRO A 656 -14.20 -16.94 -11.60
C PRO A 656 -15.73 -16.83 -11.65
N TYR A 657 -16.27 -15.82 -10.97
CA TYR A 657 -17.70 -15.75 -10.69
C TYR A 657 -18.29 -14.34 -10.90
N PHE A 658 -19.62 -14.30 -11.04
CA PHE A 658 -20.39 -13.07 -11.18
C PHE A 658 -21.75 -13.16 -10.48
N PHE A 659 -22.07 -12.17 -9.64
CA PHE A 659 -23.37 -12.04 -8.98
C PHE A 659 -24.42 -11.51 -9.96
N GLY A 660 -25.15 -12.43 -10.60
CA GLY A 660 -26.10 -12.12 -11.67
C GLY A 660 -27.58 -12.14 -11.29
N TYR A 661 -27.90 -12.52 -10.06
CA TYR A 661 -29.26 -12.89 -9.64
C TYR A 661 -29.85 -12.00 -8.53
N SER A 662 -29.37 -10.76 -8.38
CA SER A 662 -29.73 -9.84 -7.28
C SER A 662 -31.23 -9.69 -6.99
N ASN A 663 -32.11 -9.88 -7.97
CA ASN A 663 -33.57 -9.78 -7.83
C ASN A 663 -34.27 -11.07 -7.36
N THR A 664 -33.60 -12.23 -7.39
CA THR A 664 -34.22 -13.52 -7.03
C THR A 664 -33.40 -14.35 -6.05
N ARG A 665 -32.06 -14.31 -6.17
CA ARG A 665 -31.09 -15.11 -5.42
C ARG A 665 -29.80 -14.29 -5.28
N PRO A 666 -29.74 -13.30 -4.38
CA PRO A 666 -28.62 -12.35 -4.31
C PRO A 666 -27.27 -13.03 -4.06
N ASP A 667 -27.24 -14.13 -3.32
CA ASP A 667 -26.02 -14.88 -2.96
C ASP A 667 -25.69 -16.00 -3.96
N TYR A 668 -26.34 -15.97 -5.13
CA TYR A 668 -26.12 -16.94 -6.19
C TYR A 668 -25.27 -16.35 -7.31
N VAL A 669 -24.20 -17.06 -7.67
CA VAL A 669 -23.24 -16.64 -8.70
C VAL A 669 -23.27 -17.54 -9.94
N ASP A 670 -23.05 -16.92 -11.09
CA ASP A 670 -22.60 -17.60 -12.31
C ASP A 670 -21.09 -17.84 -12.25
N HIS A 671 -20.61 -18.91 -12.89
CA HIS A 671 -19.17 -19.16 -13.07
C HIS A 671 -18.77 -19.11 -14.54
N TYR A 672 -17.54 -18.65 -14.80
CA TYR A 672 -16.94 -18.55 -16.11
C TYR A 672 -15.43 -18.77 -16.04
N ALA A 673 -14.76 -18.92 -17.19
CA ALA A 673 -13.35 -19.26 -17.25
C ALA A 673 -12.49 -18.05 -17.65
N TYR A 674 -11.47 -17.76 -16.86
CA TYR A 674 -10.35 -16.89 -17.25
C TYR A 674 -9.41 -17.65 -18.18
N GLN A 675 -9.02 -17.07 -19.31
CA GLN A 675 -8.41 -17.79 -20.42
C GLN A 675 -6.92 -18.15 -20.21
N GLU A 676 -6.37 -19.00 -21.08
CA GLU A 676 -4.94 -19.39 -21.04
C GLU A 676 -4.13 -18.64 -22.10
N GLY A 677 -2.88 -18.29 -21.79
CA GLY A 677 -1.99 -17.64 -22.75
C GLY A 677 -0.84 -16.89 -22.09
N LEU A 678 -0.17 -16.04 -22.87
CA LEU A 678 0.85 -15.13 -22.36
C LEU A 678 0.17 -13.93 -21.69
N LEU A 679 0.19 -13.88 -20.38
CA LEU A 679 -0.29 -12.74 -19.60
C LEU A 679 0.84 -11.73 -19.44
N ILE A 680 0.56 -10.46 -19.70
CA ILE A 680 1.56 -9.39 -19.63
C ILE A 680 1.06 -8.35 -18.63
N SER A 681 1.90 -7.95 -17.69
CA SER A 681 1.64 -6.81 -16.80
C SER A 681 2.61 -5.67 -17.08
N TYR A 682 2.17 -4.45 -16.78
CA TYR A 682 3.00 -3.24 -16.79
C TYR A 682 3.29 -2.83 -15.35
N TRP A 683 4.57 -2.90 -14.95
CA TRP A 683 5.04 -2.43 -13.64
C TRP A 683 5.66 -1.05 -13.76
N ASN A 684 5.17 -0.09 -12.98
CA ASN A 684 5.59 1.30 -12.97
C ASN A 684 5.89 1.78 -11.56
N THR A 685 7.16 2.07 -11.28
CA THR A 685 7.65 2.47 -9.95
C THR A 685 7.17 3.87 -9.51
N ARG A 686 6.45 4.60 -10.36
CA ARG A 686 5.78 5.84 -9.99
C ARG A 686 4.71 5.62 -8.92
N TRP A 687 4.01 4.50 -8.98
CA TRP A 687 2.82 4.24 -8.18
C TRP A 687 3.13 3.21 -7.11
N ALA A 688 2.67 3.48 -5.88
CA ALA A 688 2.79 2.56 -4.76
C ALA A 688 1.60 1.59 -4.71
N ASP A 689 0.52 1.87 -5.42
CA ASP A 689 -0.78 1.17 -5.39
C ASP A 689 -1.36 0.94 -6.81
N ASN A 690 -2.45 0.19 -6.90
CA ASN A 690 -3.19 -0.09 -8.13
C ASN A 690 -4.59 0.57 -8.14
N ASP A 691 -4.77 1.71 -7.47
CA ASP A 691 -6.05 2.44 -7.46
C ASP A 691 -6.29 3.20 -8.77
N THR A 692 -6.80 2.45 -9.73
CA THR A 692 -7.17 2.93 -11.06
C THR A 692 -8.37 3.90 -11.06
N PHE A 693 -9.09 4.08 -9.95
CA PHE A 693 -10.07 5.17 -9.85
C PHE A 693 -9.40 6.49 -9.50
N ALA A 694 -8.41 6.46 -8.59
CA ALA A 694 -7.60 7.63 -8.25
C ALA A 694 -6.70 8.06 -9.44
N HIS A 695 -6.14 7.10 -10.18
CA HIS A 695 -5.29 7.36 -11.34
C HIS A 695 -5.66 6.49 -12.56
N PRO A 696 -6.74 6.82 -13.29
CA PRO A 696 -7.25 6.07 -14.44
C PRO A 696 -6.20 5.58 -15.44
N GLY A 697 -6.11 4.26 -15.58
CA GLY A 697 -5.21 3.58 -16.50
C GLY A 697 -3.74 3.54 -16.08
N GLU A 698 -3.40 4.01 -14.88
CA GLU A 698 -2.08 3.87 -14.29
C GLU A 698 -2.16 3.13 -12.94
N GLY A 699 -1.02 2.69 -12.43
CA GLY A 699 -0.91 1.89 -11.21
C GLY A 699 0.46 1.25 -11.10
N ARG A 700 0.71 0.59 -9.97
CA ARG A 700 1.94 -0.11 -9.62
C ARG A 700 2.18 -1.25 -10.61
N ASN A 701 1.32 -2.27 -10.65
CA ASN A 701 1.42 -3.41 -11.55
C ASN A 701 0.03 -3.77 -12.10
N LEU A 702 -0.20 -3.49 -13.37
CA LEU A 702 -1.50 -3.66 -14.03
C LEU A 702 -1.45 -4.68 -15.17
N ILE A 703 -2.44 -5.59 -15.24
CA ILE A 703 -2.57 -6.53 -16.35
C ILE A 703 -2.99 -5.81 -17.64
N ILE A 704 -2.29 -6.13 -18.72
CA ILE A 704 -2.60 -5.62 -20.06
C ILE A 704 -3.54 -6.60 -20.76
N ASP A 705 -4.73 -6.13 -21.08
CA ASP A 705 -5.74 -6.91 -21.78
C ASP A 705 -5.43 -7.00 -23.30
N ALA A 706 -5.33 -8.22 -23.85
CA ALA A 706 -5.17 -8.45 -25.28
C ALA A 706 -6.36 -7.95 -26.12
N HIS A 707 -7.53 -7.77 -25.50
CA HIS A 707 -8.78 -7.30 -26.11
C HIS A 707 -9.32 -6.07 -25.38
N PRO A 708 -8.58 -4.94 -25.35
CA PRO A 708 -8.81 -3.85 -24.39
C PRO A 708 -10.11 -3.05 -24.62
N ARG A 709 -10.87 -3.34 -25.68
CA ARG A 709 -12.11 -2.62 -25.97
C ARG A 709 -13.21 -3.10 -25.03
N PRO A 710 -13.90 -2.20 -24.30
CA PRO A 710 -14.95 -2.59 -23.36
C PRO A 710 -16.05 -3.45 -23.99
N ILE A 711 -16.37 -4.56 -23.31
CA ILE A 711 -17.49 -5.45 -23.57
C ILE A 711 -18.74 -4.85 -22.91
N TYR A 712 -19.81 -4.70 -23.68
CA TYR A 712 -21.08 -4.16 -23.21
C TYR A 712 -22.13 -5.27 -23.04
N ASN A 713 -22.98 -5.12 -22.04
CA ASN A 713 -24.14 -5.98 -21.81
C ASN A 713 -25.38 -5.51 -22.61
N LEU A 714 -26.49 -6.26 -22.55
CA LEU A 714 -27.71 -5.92 -23.29
C LEU A 714 -28.44 -4.68 -22.76
N THR A 715 -28.06 -4.16 -21.58
CA THR A 715 -28.56 -2.86 -21.08
C THR A 715 -27.80 -1.67 -21.66
N GLY A 716 -26.76 -1.92 -22.46
CA GLY A 716 -25.89 -0.88 -23.03
C GLY A 716 -24.85 -0.33 -22.08
N GLN A 717 -24.63 -0.98 -20.92
CA GLN A 717 -23.57 -0.62 -19.97
C GLN A 717 -22.35 -1.54 -20.15
N PRO A 718 -21.12 -1.07 -19.88
CA PRO A 718 -19.97 -1.95 -19.87
C PRO A 718 -20.12 -2.97 -18.74
N TRP A 719 -19.59 -4.17 -18.95
CA TRP A 719 -19.36 -5.08 -17.83
C TRP A 719 -18.26 -4.52 -16.91
N ARG A 720 -18.32 -4.89 -15.63
CA ARG A 720 -17.29 -4.58 -14.65
C ARG A 720 -15.93 -5.19 -15.06
N SER A 721 -14.82 -4.60 -14.61
CA SER A 721 -13.45 -4.97 -15.05
C SER A 721 -13.15 -6.46 -14.91
N ARG A 722 -13.67 -7.12 -13.86
CA ARG A 722 -13.56 -8.57 -13.67
C ARG A 722 -14.04 -9.42 -14.84
N VAL A 723 -15.10 -8.99 -15.51
CA VAL A 723 -15.61 -9.69 -16.69
C VAL A 723 -14.86 -9.24 -17.95
N GLN A 724 -14.33 -8.02 -17.99
CA GLN A 724 -13.54 -7.54 -19.13
C GLN A 724 -12.26 -8.35 -19.29
N VAL A 725 -11.49 -8.53 -18.20
CA VAL A 725 -10.14 -9.10 -18.26
C VAL A 725 -10.09 -10.63 -18.33
N TYR A 726 -11.23 -11.32 -18.52
CA TYR A 726 -11.27 -12.77 -18.60
C TYR A 726 -10.43 -13.30 -19.79
N ASP A 727 -10.31 -12.53 -20.88
CA ASP A 727 -9.53 -12.85 -22.08
C ASP A 727 -8.29 -11.97 -22.28
N ALA A 728 -7.74 -11.47 -21.17
CA ALA A 728 -6.51 -10.68 -21.16
C ALA A 728 -5.27 -11.37 -21.78
N PRO A 729 -5.05 -12.69 -21.67
CA PRO A 729 -3.84 -13.32 -22.20
C PRO A 729 -3.72 -13.24 -23.73
N PHE A 730 -2.52 -12.92 -24.21
CA PHE A 730 -2.17 -13.01 -25.62
C PHE A 730 -2.01 -14.48 -26.04
N SER A 731 -2.72 -14.90 -27.08
CA SER A 731 -2.87 -16.33 -27.42
C SER A 731 -3.06 -16.60 -28.91
N LEU A 732 -2.74 -17.82 -29.32
CA LEU A 732 -3.08 -18.38 -30.63
C LEU A 732 -4.50 -18.97 -30.67
N LYS A 733 -5.16 -19.09 -29.50
CA LYS A 733 -6.51 -19.62 -29.37
C LYS A 733 -7.52 -18.48 -29.25
N LYS A 734 -8.71 -18.74 -29.78
CA LYS A 734 -9.88 -17.89 -29.57
C LYS A 734 -10.34 -18.04 -28.10
N ALA A 735 -10.75 -16.94 -27.47
CA ALA A 735 -11.36 -16.99 -26.14
C ALA A 735 -12.70 -17.75 -26.16
N ASP A 736 -13.03 -18.37 -25.03
CA ASP A 736 -14.29 -19.05 -24.81
C ASP A 736 -15.47 -18.07 -24.74
N SER A 737 -16.64 -18.51 -25.20
CA SER A 737 -17.90 -17.80 -24.98
C SER A 737 -18.62 -18.37 -23.76
N PHE A 738 -19.37 -17.53 -23.05
CA PHE A 738 -20.16 -17.93 -21.89
C PHE A 738 -21.41 -17.05 -21.75
N THR A 739 -22.27 -17.40 -20.79
CA THR A 739 -23.47 -16.63 -20.46
C THR A 739 -23.42 -16.26 -18.99
N LEU A 740 -23.56 -14.97 -18.69
CA LEU A 740 -23.80 -14.46 -17.33
C LEU A 740 -25.24 -13.97 -17.22
N HIS A 741 -25.70 -13.69 -16.01
CA HIS A 741 -27.02 -13.09 -15.78
C HIS A 741 -26.88 -11.67 -15.25
N LEU A 742 -27.84 -10.82 -15.58
CA LEU A 742 -28.06 -9.52 -14.93
C LEU A 742 -29.51 -9.48 -14.47
N ASN A 743 -29.74 -9.36 -13.16
CA ASN A 743 -31.09 -9.49 -12.58
C ASN A 743 -31.84 -10.73 -13.10
N SER A 744 -31.15 -11.87 -13.07
CA SER A 744 -31.64 -13.16 -13.58
C SER A 744 -31.88 -13.24 -15.08
N GLN A 745 -31.53 -12.21 -15.86
CA GLN A 745 -31.66 -12.21 -17.33
C GLN A 745 -30.36 -12.64 -18.00
N PRO A 746 -30.37 -13.69 -18.85
CA PRO A 746 -29.15 -14.20 -19.49
C PRO A 746 -28.56 -13.19 -20.48
N GLN A 747 -27.24 -13.08 -20.44
CA GLN A 747 -26.40 -12.18 -21.23
C GLN A 747 -25.28 -13.03 -21.86
N TYR A 748 -25.36 -13.26 -23.18
CA TYR A 748 -24.33 -14.03 -23.88
C TYR A 748 -23.13 -13.13 -24.20
N ILE A 749 -21.94 -13.54 -23.75
CA ILE A 749 -20.66 -12.90 -24.04
C ILE A 749 -19.92 -13.77 -25.05
N ARG A 750 -19.62 -13.18 -26.21
CA ARG A 750 -18.92 -13.86 -27.30
C ARG A 750 -17.42 -13.76 -27.10
N GLY A 751 -16.75 -14.90 -27.05
CA GLY A 751 -15.29 -14.95 -27.01
C GLY A 751 -14.63 -14.25 -28.21
N GLN A 752 -13.60 -13.46 -27.93
CA GLN A 752 -12.83 -12.69 -28.92
C GLN A 752 -11.88 -13.57 -29.74
N ALA A 753 -11.51 -13.10 -30.94
CA ALA A 753 -10.58 -13.80 -31.83
C ALA A 753 -9.17 -13.84 -31.23
N ALA A 754 -8.37 -14.85 -31.58
CA ALA A 754 -7.00 -14.97 -31.08
C ALA A 754 -6.16 -13.69 -31.32
N GLN A 755 -5.54 -13.16 -30.27
CA GLN A 755 -4.58 -12.05 -30.33
C GLN A 755 -3.21 -12.47 -29.82
N PRO A 756 -2.27 -12.85 -30.71
CA PRO A 756 -0.96 -13.32 -30.30
C PRO A 756 0.09 -12.22 -30.16
N LEU A 757 -0.23 -10.97 -30.48
CA LEU A 757 0.74 -9.86 -30.53
C LEU A 757 0.37 -8.75 -29.56
N PHE A 758 1.24 -8.54 -28.59
CA PHE A 758 1.34 -7.30 -27.83
C PHE A 758 2.21 -6.29 -28.59
N ASP A 759 1.75 -5.04 -28.67
CA ASP A 759 2.47 -3.92 -29.27
C ASP A 759 2.14 -2.65 -28.48
N ASP A 760 3.07 -2.17 -27.67
CA ASP A 760 2.79 -1.12 -26.68
C ASP A 760 2.47 0.27 -27.27
N THR A 761 2.53 0.42 -28.58
CA THR A 761 2.12 1.62 -29.31
C THR A 761 0.62 1.65 -29.63
N GLN A 762 -0.08 0.54 -29.40
CA GLN A 762 -1.53 0.44 -29.57
C GLN A 762 -2.30 0.96 -28.35
N GLN A 763 -3.60 1.18 -28.52
CA GLN A 763 -4.48 1.64 -27.45
C GLN A 763 -4.90 0.45 -26.56
N TYR A 764 -4.53 0.51 -25.29
CA TYR A 764 -4.92 -0.46 -24.25
C TYR A 764 -5.76 0.15 -23.12
N TRP A 765 -6.12 1.43 -23.24
CA TRP A 765 -6.97 2.13 -22.28
C TRP A 765 -8.09 2.88 -22.97
N PHE A 766 -9.27 2.81 -22.39
CA PHE A 766 -10.51 3.38 -22.91
C PHE A 766 -11.17 4.22 -21.81
N PRO A 767 -11.43 5.51 -22.05
CA PRO A 767 -12.05 6.39 -21.05
C PRO A 767 -13.47 5.97 -20.66
N GLU A 768 -14.13 5.13 -21.45
CA GLU A 768 -15.47 4.60 -21.19
C GLU A 768 -15.52 3.66 -19.98
N LEU A 769 -14.39 3.00 -19.65
CA LEU A 769 -14.23 2.16 -18.46
C LEU A 769 -12.82 2.39 -17.87
N PRO A 770 -12.63 3.48 -17.13
CA PRO A 770 -11.31 4.01 -16.77
C PRO A 770 -10.46 3.09 -15.88
N ASN A 771 -11.10 2.18 -15.14
CA ASN A 771 -10.48 1.23 -14.21
C ASN A 771 -10.06 -0.11 -14.85
N HIS A 772 -10.31 -0.31 -16.15
CA HIS A 772 -10.02 -1.57 -16.86
C HIS A 772 -8.71 -1.55 -17.65
N GLY A 773 -8.46 -0.51 -18.43
CA GLY A 773 -7.33 -0.51 -19.36
C GLY A 773 -6.01 -0.02 -18.76
N VAL A 774 -4.93 -0.03 -19.55
CA VAL A 774 -3.60 0.47 -19.15
C VAL A 774 -3.05 1.52 -20.13
N LYS A 775 -2.53 2.63 -19.59
CA LYS A 775 -1.83 3.68 -20.34
C LYS A 775 -0.34 3.35 -20.46
N LEU A 776 0.04 2.83 -21.62
CA LEU A 776 1.39 2.35 -21.89
C LEU A 776 2.36 3.46 -22.33
N PRO A 777 3.66 3.30 -22.05
CA PRO A 777 4.70 4.28 -22.44
C PRO A 777 4.99 4.34 -23.95
N ALA A 778 4.44 3.43 -24.76
CA ALA A 778 4.62 3.37 -26.22
C ALA A 778 6.10 3.39 -26.66
N THR A 779 6.91 2.52 -26.06
CA THR A 779 8.36 2.40 -26.33
C THR A 779 8.68 1.69 -27.66
N GLY A 780 7.69 1.17 -28.36
CA GLY A 780 7.85 0.35 -29.55
C GLY A 780 8.06 -1.14 -29.24
N THR A 781 7.88 -1.55 -27.98
CA THR A 781 8.10 -2.93 -27.53
C THR A 781 6.99 -3.83 -28.04
N LYS A 782 7.37 -4.94 -28.70
CA LYS A 782 6.42 -5.97 -29.14
C LYS A 782 6.76 -7.32 -28.55
N ILE A 783 5.75 -8.06 -28.11
CA ILE A 783 5.89 -9.44 -27.65
C ILE A 783 4.86 -10.30 -28.39
N LYS A 784 5.34 -11.29 -29.14
CA LYS A 784 4.50 -12.14 -29.98
C LYS A 784 4.59 -13.61 -29.56
N VAL A 785 3.44 -14.23 -29.30
CA VAL A 785 3.31 -15.68 -29.18
C VAL A 785 3.46 -16.31 -30.57
N LEU A 786 4.43 -17.21 -30.72
CA LEU A 786 4.71 -17.91 -31.97
C LEU A 786 4.13 -19.32 -31.99
N GLU A 787 4.24 -20.01 -30.86
CA GLU A 787 3.94 -21.43 -30.73
C GLU A 787 3.63 -21.78 -29.27
N LYS A 788 2.77 -22.77 -29.08
CA LYS A 788 2.45 -23.38 -27.79
C LYS A 788 2.67 -24.89 -27.93
N ASP A 789 3.61 -25.45 -27.18
CA ASP A 789 3.93 -26.87 -27.18
C ASP A 789 3.93 -27.42 -25.74
N GLY A 790 2.94 -28.25 -25.42
CA GLY A 790 2.68 -28.68 -24.04
C GLY A 790 2.58 -27.47 -23.09
N ASN A 791 3.36 -27.51 -22.00
CA ASN A 791 3.41 -26.44 -21.01
C ASN A 791 4.28 -25.25 -21.42
N ASN A 792 4.99 -25.34 -22.55
CA ASN A 792 5.96 -24.34 -22.98
C ASN A 792 5.36 -23.40 -24.04
N THR A 793 5.75 -22.13 -24.00
CA THR A 793 5.27 -21.09 -24.91
C THR A 793 6.45 -20.39 -25.56
N LYS A 794 6.54 -20.44 -26.90
CA LYS A 794 7.60 -19.76 -27.65
C LYS A 794 7.17 -18.35 -27.99
N ILE A 795 7.98 -17.37 -27.60
CA ILE A 795 7.73 -15.95 -27.83
C ILE A 795 8.84 -15.28 -28.63
N ARG A 796 8.51 -14.15 -29.23
CA ARG A 796 9.47 -13.23 -29.85
C ARG A 796 9.26 -11.81 -29.34
N ILE A 797 10.34 -11.21 -28.87
CA ILE A 797 10.43 -9.81 -28.46
C ILE A 797 11.15 -9.05 -29.57
N SER A 798 10.66 -7.87 -29.96
CA SER A 798 11.25 -7.08 -31.04
C SER A 798 11.01 -5.58 -30.94
#